data_AF-A0A0A1TXW1-F1
#
_entry.id   AF-A0A0A1TXW1-F1
#
_cell.length_a   1.000
_cell.length_b   1.000
_cell.length_c   1.000
_cell.angle_alpha   90.00
_cell.angle_beta   90.00
_cell.angle_gamma   90.00
#
_symmetry.space_group_name_H-M   'P 1'
#
loop_
_entity.id
_entity.type
_entity.pdbx_description
1 polymer ?
#
loop_
_entity_poly.entity_id
_entity_poly.type
_entity_poly.pdbx_seq_one_letter_code
_entity_poly.pdbx_strand_id
1 'polypeptide(L)'
;MSVFGEIISSLLYESCLDITIEDNIVVDTLFGKPLNEVEKELSKVVEPFMCPVKTKGSVPVTVYVCHTCEKVANAGMCEECFKNGNHKGHDVQKIETFDSFSCDCGNEKTWDKKGFCKRHGNKYVGDPLKLLTEEYKELPHKISEFLNQISLFLLEENTQNLSESSDDFGDDGLSVLLDVCLRLCETYLLFLLFGRAMNENTNLSCLIDNNVYKNLTNGEVIFVALKKVKCTPLQLFFTTFQTHHGLVQIRPEMVFDQLEQVTFDQNHNNDVYINDVVLSLFESQQICNVFVTSPKFENFFTKFAEKIVAIKRNENVNDTILDNLTNSLVVVNATFKTYDKKNVVPVGLVEYTHCLELVSNVVPSLRGYIVVDDTLRVIEPIIFGLLGTTQSFVAGNELKTLYVVFFEIHGIVMEHLAKYILPCDKLKTKNCEIHKRFLGINQKISTLSPLLVFYSFFVKSLARHEIFEISKEDGEIVLESVLLNLAFRNQYESGLWMQTGANFLSNYNLYTSTNHFEFIQSDLLLVQLLAQYVGGDFVVKTMEFYFGILISENDKNVNEKNEIGFIVTLMQIIRQDIIAANLTNTEIARKYFIHFFASGVSDIQELTSLVPHNNVDFEILYVSLMEKLFEKGKDVSSEIDPFFPLNGDYSKSLLAFSFENEGEKYANKFVASQTKSIEYVKKSIEEIVNSESLQNFIVSCDKNNKRLSLYINALLYEMDNYSNDEIHLFVNKIRSSLFPK
;
A
#
# COMPACT_ATOMS: atom_id res chain seq x y z
N MET A 1 49.96 2.96 -11.96
CA MET A 1 49.21 2.46 -10.78
C MET A 1 50.23 2.14 -9.70
N SER A 2 49.83 2.07 -8.42
CA SER A 2 50.72 1.49 -7.41
C SER A 2 50.75 -0.03 -7.57
N VAL A 3 51.72 -0.71 -6.93
CA VAL A 3 51.77 -2.19 -6.90
C VAL A 3 50.46 -2.78 -6.35
N PHE A 4 49.84 -2.11 -5.36
CA PHE A 4 48.57 -2.55 -4.81
C PHE A 4 47.42 -2.42 -5.83
N GLY A 5 47.35 -1.30 -6.56
CA GLY A 5 46.37 -1.13 -7.64
C GLY A 5 46.51 -2.17 -8.76
N GLU A 6 47.74 -2.55 -9.10
CA GLU A 6 48.00 -3.61 -10.09
C GLU A 6 47.53 -5.00 -9.62
N ILE A 7 47.71 -5.31 -8.33
CA ILE A 7 47.20 -6.56 -7.74
C ILE A 7 45.67 -6.60 -7.84
N ILE A 8 44.98 -5.54 -7.40
CA ILE A 8 43.50 -5.49 -7.47
C ILE A 8 43.01 -5.60 -8.91
N SER A 9 43.64 -4.86 -9.84
CA SER A 9 43.30 -4.93 -11.26
C SER A 9 43.51 -6.32 -11.84
N SER A 10 44.58 -7.04 -11.48
CA SER A 10 44.79 -8.44 -11.91
C SER A 10 43.68 -9.35 -11.42
N LEU A 11 43.39 -9.28 -10.11
CA LEU A 11 42.39 -10.13 -9.47
C LEU A 11 40.99 -9.94 -10.07
N LEU A 12 40.62 -8.71 -10.45
CA LEU A 12 39.32 -8.43 -11.08
C LEU A 12 39.08 -9.20 -12.39
N TYR A 13 40.13 -9.57 -13.12
CA TYR A 13 40.02 -10.35 -14.37
C TYR A 13 40.41 -11.83 -14.22
N GLU A 14 40.72 -12.30 -13.01
CA GLU A 14 41.04 -13.70 -12.74
C GLU A 14 39.77 -14.53 -12.50
N SER A 15 39.70 -15.72 -13.11
CA SER A 15 38.62 -16.69 -12.88
C SER A 15 39.03 -17.71 -11.82
N CYS A 16 38.18 -17.92 -10.81
CA CYS A 16 38.40 -18.80 -9.65
C CYS A 16 39.61 -18.46 -8.78
N LEU A 17 39.35 -17.80 -7.65
CA LEU A 17 40.30 -17.68 -6.55
C LEU A 17 39.90 -18.63 -5.42
N ASP A 18 40.59 -19.78 -5.30
CA ASP A 18 40.57 -20.65 -4.10
C ASP A 18 41.34 -19.97 -2.97
N ILE A 19 40.86 -18.81 -2.51
CA ILE A 19 41.52 -18.03 -1.46
C ILE A 19 40.49 -17.80 -0.36
N THR A 20 40.70 -18.44 0.79
CA THR A 20 39.96 -18.11 2.01
C THR A 20 40.24 -16.66 2.39
N ILE A 21 39.21 -15.90 2.80
CA ILE A 21 39.30 -14.46 3.15
C ILE A 21 40.47 -14.17 4.12
N GLU A 22 40.78 -15.13 4.99
CA GLU A 22 41.82 -15.05 6.02
C GLU A 22 43.26 -15.10 5.48
N ASP A 23 43.48 -15.74 4.32
CA ASP A 23 44.78 -15.90 3.64
C ASP A 23 44.83 -15.12 2.31
N ASN A 24 44.06 -14.03 2.21
CA ASN A 24 43.94 -13.26 0.98
C ASN A 24 45.08 -12.25 0.80
N ILE A 25 45.75 -12.32 -0.37
CA ILE A 25 46.84 -11.41 -0.76
C ILE A 25 46.46 -9.93 -0.63
N VAL A 26 45.18 -9.59 -0.77
CA VAL A 26 44.65 -8.23 -0.57
C VAL A 26 44.74 -7.81 0.89
N VAL A 27 44.40 -8.69 1.84
CA VAL A 27 44.51 -8.43 3.29
C VAL A 27 45.97 -8.24 3.68
N ASP A 28 46.85 -9.13 3.21
CA ASP A 28 48.29 -9.03 3.45
C ASP A 28 48.87 -7.72 2.88
N THR A 29 48.44 -7.33 1.68
CA THR A 29 48.93 -6.09 1.07
C THR A 29 48.35 -4.84 1.73
N LEU A 30 47.12 -4.91 2.25
CA LEU A 30 46.48 -3.83 3.00
C LEU A 30 47.18 -3.59 4.34
N PHE A 31 47.39 -4.64 5.14
CA PHE A 31 47.77 -4.52 6.54
C PHE A 31 49.17 -5.02 6.90
N GLY A 32 49.75 -5.93 6.11
CA GLY A 32 51.04 -6.55 6.41
C GLY A 32 51.03 -7.47 7.64
N LYS A 33 49.84 -7.84 8.15
CA LYS A 33 49.62 -8.73 9.29
C LYS A 33 48.24 -9.42 9.15
N PRO A 34 47.98 -10.52 9.88
CA PRO A 34 46.70 -11.25 9.79
C PRO A 34 45.48 -10.40 10.17
N LEU A 35 44.36 -10.56 9.45
CA LEU A 35 43.14 -9.78 9.65
C LEU A 35 42.62 -9.83 11.09
N ASN A 36 42.62 -11.00 11.73
CA ASN A 36 42.13 -11.17 13.10
C ASN A 36 42.90 -10.31 14.13
N GLU A 37 44.18 -10.03 13.87
CA GLU A 37 44.97 -9.12 14.72
C GLU A 37 44.55 -7.67 14.50
N VAL A 38 44.37 -7.26 13.24
CA VAL A 38 43.90 -5.93 12.86
C VAL A 38 42.53 -5.64 13.46
N GLU A 39 41.57 -6.57 13.35
CA GLU A 39 40.23 -6.41 13.90
C GLU A 39 40.25 -6.20 15.41
N LYS A 40 41.09 -6.94 16.12
CA LYS A 40 41.25 -6.81 17.58
C LYS A 40 41.86 -5.47 18.01
N GLU A 41 42.69 -4.88 17.15
CA GLU A 41 43.30 -3.56 17.37
C GLU A 41 42.30 -2.44 17.05
N LEU A 42 41.67 -2.48 15.86
CA LEU A 42 40.82 -1.43 15.35
C LEU A 42 39.41 -1.40 15.96
N SER A 43 38.86 -2.55 16.39
CA SER A 43 37.55 -2.63 17.06
C SER A 43 37.48 -1.82 18.37
N LYS A 44 38.63 -1.51 18.98
CA LYS A 44 38.72 -0.72 20.23
C LYS A 44 38.80 0.78 20.00
N VAL A 45 38.98 1.22 18.75
CA VAL A 45 39.25 2.62 18.41
C VAL A 45 37.97 3.45 18.44
N VAL A 46 36.87 2.88 17.93
CA VAL A 46 35.57 3.54 17.88
C VAL A 46 34.47 2.50 18.05
N GLU A 47 33.59 2.76 19.01
CA GLU A 47 32.42 1.91 19.28
C GLU A 47 31.44 1.98 18.10
N PRO A 48 30.84 0.85 17.70
CA PRO A 48 29.89 0.82 16.60
C PRO A 48 28.60 1.57 16.96
N PHE A 49 27.91 2.09 15.95
CA PHE A 49 26.61 2.72 16.15
C PHE A 49 25.54 1.69 16.53
N MET A 50 25.54 0.53 15.87
CA MET A 50 24.65 -0.59 16.17
C MET A 50 25.44 -1.73 16.82
N CYS A 51 24.78 -2.50 17.66
CA CYS A 51 25.41 -3.67 18.27
C CYS A 51 25.79 -4.71 17.21
N PRO A 52 27.06 -5.15 17.15
CA PRO A 52 27.49 -6.14 16.16
C PRO A 52 27.15 -7.58 16.58
N VAL A 53 26.58 -7.78 17.78
CA VAL A 53 26.29 -9.13 18.30
C VAL A 53 25.24 -9.81 17.43
N LYS A 54 25.68 -10.86 16.75
CA LYS A 54 24.87 -11.80 15.98
C LYS A 54 25.21 -13.22 16.37
N THR A 55 24.25 -14.13 16.33
CA THR A 55 24.45 -15.56 16.59
C THR A 55 23.87 -16.40 15.45
N LYS A 56 24.60 -17.44 15.06
CA LYS A 56 24.10 -18.45 14.11
C LYS A 56 23.33 -19.50 14.93
N GLY A 57 22.07 -19.77 14.57
CA GLY A 57 21.23 -20.70 15.31
C GLY A 57 21.91 -22.06 15.46
N SER A 58 21.85 -22.64 16.67
CA SER A 58 22.45 -23.93 17.13
C SER A 58 23.05 -23.86 18.54
N VAL A 59 23.28 -22.66 19.08
CA VAL A 59 23.72 -22.43 20.47
C VAL A 59 22.62 -21.66 21.20
N PRO A 60 22.24 -22.02 22.45
CA PRO A 60 21.25 -21.27 23.19
C PRO A 60 21.75 -19.86 23.49
N VAL A 61 20.94 -18.85 23.15
CA VAL A 61 21.23 -17.43 23.38
C VAL A 61 20.14 -16.83 24.25
N THR A 62 20.55 -16.04 25.24
CA THR A 62 19.62 -15.22 26.03
C THR A 62 19.36 -13.90 25.30
N VAL A 63 18.10 -13.66 24.98
CA VAL A 63 17.58 -12.44 24.38
C VAL A 63 16.64 -11.76 25.36
N TYR A 64 16.72 -10.44 25.46
CA TYR A 64 15.78 -9.64 26.23
C TYR A 64 14.88 -8.86 25.29
N VAL A 65 13.58 -9.08 25.42
CA VAL A 65 12.53 -8.33 24.72
C VAL A 65 11.94 -7.32 25.70
N CYS A 66 11.77 -6.09 25.26
CA CYS A 66 11.20 -5.02 26.07
C CYS A 66 10.02 -4.45 25.29
N HIS A 67 8.80 -4.88 25.60
CA HIS A 67 7.58 -4.46 24.90
C HIS A 67 7.32 -2.95 25.00
N THR A 68 7.93 -2.28 25.97
CA THR A 68 7.91 -0.81 26.06
C THR A 68 8.85 -0.11 25.06
N CYS A 69 9.94 -0.76 24.64
CA CYS A 69 10.96 -0.17 23.78
C CYS A 69 10.95 -0.73 22.36
N GLU A 70 10.41 -1.92 22.13
CA GLU A 70 10.29 -2.47 20.78
C GLU A 70 9.37 -1.61 19.91
N LYS A 71 9.73 -1.43 18.64
CA LYS A 71 8.88 -0.81 17.63
C LYS A 71 8.32 -1.83 16.64
N VAL A 72 8.94 -3.01 16.60
CA VAL A 72 8.61 -4.12 15.74
C VAL A 72 8.57 -5.37 16.62
N ALA A 73 7.57 -6.22 16.42
CA ALA A 73 7.45 -7.48 17.13
C ALA A 73 8.71 -8.36 16.90
N ASN A 74 9.09 -9.14 17.92
CA ASN A 74 10.29 -9.99 17.93
C ASN A 74 11.64 -9.25 17.91
N ALA A 75 11.65 -7.92 18.07
CA ALA A 75 12.90 -7.19 18.30
C ALA A 75 13.49 -7.55 19.66
N GLY A 76 14.83 -7.62 19.75
CA GLY A 76 15.49 -8.12 20.95
C GLY A 76 16.89 -7.57 21.16
N MET A 77 17.29 -7.50 22.43
CA MET A 77 18.62 -7.07 22.83
C MET A 77 19.43 -8.23 23.42
N CYS A 78 20.74 -8.24 23.11
CA CYS A 78 21.66 -9.12 23.81
C CYS A 78 21.72 -8.71 25.29
N GLU A 79 22.07 -9.67 26.16
CA GLU A 79 22.12 -9.44 27.61
C GLU A 79 22.95 -8.22 28.01
N GLU A 80 24.09 -8.02 27.36
CA GLU A 80 24.99 -6.91 27.68
C GLU A 80 24.36 -5.55 27.31
N CYS A 81 23.70 -5.45 26.15
CA CYS A 81 23.05 -4.21 25.76
C CYS A 81 21.83 -3.92 26.63
N PHE A 82 21.02 -4.93 26.97
CA PHE A 82 19.86 -4.77 27.85
C PHE A 82 20.27 -4.28 29.24
N LYS A 83 21.29 -4.91 29.86
CA LYS A 83 21.81 -4.50 31.19
C LYS A 83 22.37 -3.08 31.20
N ASN A 84 22.92 -2.63 30.08
CA ASN A 84 23.52 -1.30 29.93
C ASN A 84 22.54 -0.25 29.36
N GLY A 85 21.31 -0.65 29.03
CA GLY A 85 20.21 0.21 28.59
C GLY A 85 19.34 0.70 29.75
N ASN A 86 18.36 1.56 29.44
CA ASN A 86 17.41 2.05 30.43
C ASN A 86 16.05 1.36 30.27
N HIS A 87 15.87 0.25 30.98
CA HIS A 87 14.63 -0.55 30.97
C HIS A 87 13.95 -0.61 32.34
N LYS A 88 14.25 0.34 33.23
CA LYS A 88 13.71 0.33 34.60
C LYS A 88 12.22 0.66 34.58
N GLY A 89 11.41 -0.28 35.07
CA GLY A 89 9.95 -0.12 35.12
C GLY A 89 9.25 -0.34 33.78
N HIS A 90 9.97 -0.89 32.79
CA HIS A 90 9.39 -1.32 31.52
C HIS A 90 8.84 -2.74 31.61
N ASP A 91 8.01 -3.10 30.65
CA ASP A 91 7.57 -4.47 30.44
C ASP A 91 8.64 -5.25 29.66
N VAL A 92 9.21 -6.28 30.30
CA VAL A 92 10.40 -7.00 29.81
C VAL A 92 10.21 -8.50 29.98
N GLN A 93 10.56 -9.22 28.91
CA GLN A 93 10.64 -10.68 28.89
C GLN A 93 12.08 -11.13 28.60
N LYS A 94 12.56 -12.13 29.34
CA LYS A 94 13.78 -12.88 28.99
C LYS A 94 13.37 -14.11 28.19
N ILE A 95 13.97 -14.29 27.02
CA ILE A 95 13.75 -15.42 26.11
C ILE A 95 15.07 -16.16 25.94
N GLU A 96 15.02 -17.49 25.98
CA GLU A 96 16.12 -18.34 25.56
C GLU A 96 15.74 -18.94 24.21
N THR A 97 16.52 -18.64 23.16
CA THR A 97 16.28 -19.11 21.80
C THR A 97 17.49 -19.86 21.26
N PHE A 98 17.23 -20.83 20.38
CA PHE A 98 18.24 -21.53 19.59
C PHE A 98 18.34 -20.98 18.17
N ASP A 99 17.48 -20.03 17.82
CA ASP A 99 17.41 -19.42 16.49
C ASP A 99 18.54 -18.41 16.27
N SER A 100 18.70 -17.97 15.02
CA SER A 100 19.59 -16.85 14.71
C SER A 100 19.07 -15.57 15.37
N PHE A 101 19.97 -14.84 16.02
CA PHE A 101 19.64 -13.59 16.70
C PHE A 101 20.59 -12.48 16.26
N SER A 102 20.07 -11.27 16.12
CA SER A 102 20.84 -10.04 15.91
C SER A 102 20.36 -9.01 16.91
N CYS A 103 21.27 -8.36 17.64
CA CYS A 103 20.89 -7.38 18.64
C CYS A 103 20.40 -6.08 18.01
N ASP A 104 19.21 -5.61 18.41
CA ASP A 104 18.59 -4.37 17.92
C ASP A 104 19.09 -3.08 18.58
N CYS A 105 20.05 -3.18 19.50
CA CYS A 105 20.55 -2.00 20.21
C CYS A 105 21.26 -1.04 19.24
N GLY A 106 20.78 0.20 19.16
CA GLY A 106 21.26 1.23 18.23
C GLY A 106 20.46 1.32 16.93
N ASN A 107 19.56 0.37 16.65
CA ASN A 107 18.67 0.43 15.50
C ASN A 107 17.37 1.17 15.85
N GLU A 108 17.23 2.41 15.36
CA GLU A 108 16.08 3.26 15.66
C GLU A 108 14.78 2.81 14.97
N LYS A 109 14.87 1.91 13.98
CA LYS A 109 13.69 1.38 13.28
C LYS A 109 13.00 0.30 14.10
N THR A 110 13.78 -0.55 14.78
CA THR A 110 13.26 -1.68 15.56
C THR A 110 13.15 -1.39 17.05
N TRP A 111 13.82 -0.34 17.54
CA TRP A 111 13.93 -0.06 18.98
C TRP A 111 13.90 1.44 19.32
N ASP A 112 13.27 1.83 20.43
CA ASP A 112 13.23 3.21 20.92
C ASP A 112 14.63 3.64 21.41
N LYS A 113 15.06 4.84 20.99
CA LYS A 113 16.35 5.44 21.38
C LYS A 113 16.53 5.51 22.90
N LYS A 114 15.45 5.67 23.67
CA LYS A 114 15.49 5.71 25.14
C LYS A 114 15.94 4.38 25.75
N GLY A 115 15.73 3.27 25.03
CA GLY A 115 16.14 1.92 25.41
C GLY A 115 17.54 1.54 24.95
N PHE A 116 18.26 2.40 24.22
CA PHE A 116 19.62 2.10 23.80
C PHE A 116 20.58 2.02 25.00
N CYS A 117 21.58 1.14 24.87
CA CYS A 117 22.67 1.10 25.83
C CYS A 117 23.61 2.29 25.63
N LYS A 118 24.43 2.60 26.63
CA LYS A 118 25.34 3.75 26.56
C LYS A 118 26.41 3.67 25.46
N ARG A 119 26.68 2.48 24.91
CA ARG A 119 27.70 2.26 23.87
C ARG A 119 27.15 2.41 22.45
N HIS A 120 25.88 2.07 22.22
CA HIS A 120 25.27 2.07 20.89
C HIS A 120 24.24 3.19 20.77
N GLY A 121 23.83 3.51 19.54
CA GLY A 121 22.88 4.58 19.24
C GLY A 121 23.49 5.97 19.16
N ASN A 122 24.79 6.11 19.40
CA ASN A 122 25.53 7.36 19.19
C ASN A 122 26.39 7.23 17.94
N LYS A 123 25.99 7.89 16.85
CA LYS A 123 26.80 7.92 15.62
C LYS A 123 28.12 8.63 15.89
N TYR A 124 29.22 8.11 15.35
CA TYR A 124 30.48 8.84 15.39
C TYR A 124 30.36 10.12 14.57
N VAL A 125 30.57 11.28 15.22
CA VAL A 125 30.57 12.60 14.59
C VAL A 125 31.99 13.14 14.66
N GLY A 126 32.78 12.84 13.63
CA GLY A 126 34.17 13.27 13.55
C GLY A 126 34.84 12.80 12.27
N ASP A 127 36.11 13.18 12.10
CA ASP A 127 36.92 12.70 10.99
C ASP A 127 37.55 11.35 11.38
N PRO A 128 37.22 10.23 10.71
CA PRO A 128 37.80 8.92 11.03
C PRO A 128 39.31 8.88 10.81
N LEU A 129 39.87 9.76 9.97
CA LEU A 129 41.31 9.83 9.76
C LEU A 129 42.08 10.21 11.03
N LYS A 130 41.44 10.98 11.92
CA LYS A 130 42.05 11.41 13.19
C LYS A 130 42.13 10.29 14.23
N LEU A 131 41.46 9.17 13.97
CA LEU A 131 41.45 8.00 14.85
C LEU A 131 42.60 7.03 14.55
N LEU A 132 43.30 7.21 13.42
CA LEU A 132 44.34 6.30 12.96
C LEU A 132 45.68 6.58 13.66
N THR A 133 46.33 5.50 14.09
CA THR A 133 47.72 5.52 14.57
C THR A 133 48.69 5.62 13.39
N GLU A 134 49.96 5.94 13.65
CA GLU A 134 51.05 5.96 12.65
C GLU A 134 51.07 4.72 11.75
N GLU A 135 50.84 3.56 12.33
CA GLU A 135 50.81 2.27 11.66
C GLU A 135 49.74 2.17 10.56
N TYR A 136 48.60 2.83 10.74
CA TYR A 136 47.45 2.75 9.83
C TYR A 136 47.26 4.02 8.98
N LYS A 137 48.23 4.92 8.94
CA LYS A 137 48.09 6.21 8.22
C LYS A 137 47.91 6.08 6.71
N GLU A 138 48.50 5.05 6.11
CA GLU A 138 48.39 4.80 4.66
C GLU A 138 47.10 4.05 4.29
N LEU A 139 46.39 3.51 5.28
CA LEU A 139 45.18 2.71 5.06
C LEU A 139 44.08 3.44 4.27
N PRO A 140 43.76 4.72 4.53
CA PRO A 140 42.78 5.47 3.74
C PRO A 140 43.14 5.52 2.27
N HIS A 141 44.41 5.82 1.93
CA HIS A 141 44.87 5.87 0.55
C HIS A 141 44.73 4.51 -0.13
N LYS A 142 45.09 3.42 0.55
CA LYS A 142 44.92 2.06 0.01
C LYS A 142 43.44 1.72 -0.22
N ILE A 143 42.56 2.04 0.72
CA ILE A 143 41.10 1.84 0.56
C ILE A 143 40.57 2.63 -0.65
N SER A 144 40.99 3.89 -0.81
CA SER A 144 40.62 4.71 -1.96
C SER A 144 41.13 4.12 -3.28
N GLU A 145 42.38 3.65 -3.33
CA GLU A 145 42.92 2.99 -4.52
C GLU A 145 42.16 1.71 -4.84
N PHE A 146 41.80 0.91 -3.83
CA PHE A 146 40.99 -0.30 -3.99
C PHE A 146 39.62 0.03 -4.63
N LEU A 147 38.85 0.95 -4.04
CA LEU A 147 37.54 1.32 -4.57
C LEU A 147 37.62 1.97 -5.95
N ASN A 148 38.68 2.72 -6.25
CA ASN A 148 38.89 3.30 -7.58
C ASN A 148 39.09 2.21 -8.65
N GLN A 149 39.83 1.13 -8.35
CA GLN A 149 40.00 0.01 -9.28
C GLN A 149 38.68 -0.75 -9.52
N ILE A 150 37.92 -1.02 -8.45
CA ILE A 150 36.58 -1.60 -8.58
C ILE A 150 35.67 -0.70 -9.43
N SER A 151 35.68 0.61 -9.18
CA SER A 151 34.85 1.57 -9.92
C SER A 151 35.21 1.64 -11.41
N LEU A 152 36.50 1.59 -11.75
CA LEU A 152 36.96 1.51 -13.13
C LEU A 152 36.41 0.27 -13.83
N PHE A 153 36.59 -0.89 -13.21
CA PHE A 153 36.09 -2.18 -13.73
C PHE A 153 34.57 -2.17 -13.93
N LEU A 154 33.81 -1.74 -12.92
CA LEU A 154 32.34 -1.70 -12.97
C LEU A 154 31.82 -0.80 -14.10
N LEU A 155 32.50 0.31 -14.37
CA LEU A 155 32.13 1.21 -15.45
C LEU A 155 32.45 0.60 -16.83
N GLU A 156 33.59 -0.05 -16.97
CA GLU A 156 33.97 -0.78 -18.19
C GLU A 156 32.94 -1.87 -18.51
N GLU A 157 32.61 -2.72 -17.54
CA GLU A 157 31.59 -3.77 -17.68
C GLU A 157 30.22 -3.18 -18.04
N ASN A 158 29.82 -2.04 -17.45
CA ASN A 158 28.56 -1.38 -17.80
C ASN A 158 28.49 -0.85 -19.23
N THR A 159 29.64 -0.52 -19.83
CA THR A 159 29.73 -0.03 -21.21
C THR A 159 29.76 -1.16 -22.24
N GLN A 160 30.22 -2.35 -21.84
CA GLN A 160 30.19 -3.52 -22.69
C GLN A 160 28.76 -4.09 -22.69
N ASN A 161 28.09 -4.12 -23.85
CA ASN A 161 26.78 -4.77 -24.02
C ASN A 161 26.95 -6.30 -23.98
N LEU A 162 27.40 -6.85 -22.85
CA LEU A 162 27.43 -8.29 -22.65
C LEU A 162 25.98 -8.76 -22.55
N SER A 163 25.63 -9.68 -23.46
CA SER A 163 24.34 -10.36 -23.51
C SER A 163 24.04 -11.07 -22.19
N GLU A 164 22.75 -11.30 -21.93
CA GLU A 164 22.09 -11.90 -20.74
C GLU A 164 22.58 -13.29 -20.27
N SER A 165 23.86 -13.62 -20.38
CA SER A 165 24.41 -14.92 -20.04
C SER A 165 25.61 -14.79 -19.11
N SER A 166 25.33 -14.59 -17.83
CA SER A 166 25.96 -15.40 -16.77
C SER A 166 25.09 -15.27 -15.52
N ASP A 167 24.43 -16.38 -15.18
CA ASP A 167 23.90 -16.60 -13.85
C ASP A 167 25.03 -16.40 -12.84
N ASP A 168 24.77 -15.57 -11.81
CA ASP A 168 25.59 -15.27 -10.62
C ASP A 168 27.12 -15.22 -10.83
N PHE A 169 27.73 -14.07 -10.53
CA PHE A 169 29.19 -13.91 -10.37
C PHE A 169 29.77 -14.70 -9.18
N GLY A 170 29.26 -15.90 -8.90
CA GLY A 170 29.42 -16.64 -7.66
C GLY A 170 30.87 -16.94 -7.26
N ASP A 171 31.82 -16.92 -8.19
CA ASP A 171 33.25 -17.19 -7.93
C ASP A 171 34.20 -16.31 -8.79
N ASP A 172 33.77 -15.12 -9.21
CA ASP A 172 34.63 -14.20 -9.96
C ASP A 172 35.49 -13.31 -9.04
N GLY A 173 36.54 -12.70 -9.60
CA GLY A 173 37.43 -11.82 -8.86
C GLY A 173 36.72 -10.65 -8.17
N LEU A 174 35.67 -10.09 -8.80
CA LEU A 174 34.89 -8.99 -8.22
C LEU A 174 34.17 -9.44 -6.93
N SER A 175 33.48 -10.59 -6.97
CA SER A 175 32.76 -11.17 -5.84
C SER A 175 33.67 -11.40 -4.64
N VAL A 176 34.83 -12.02 -4.87
CA VAL A 176 35.84 -12.28 -3.82
C VAL A 176 36.35 -10.97 -3.19
N LEU A 177 36.65 -9.96 -4.01
CA LEU A 177 37.12 -8.66 -3.52
C LEU A 177 36.07 -7.91 -2.71
N LEU A 178 34.79 -8.02 -3.10
CA LEU A 178 33.67 -7.41 -2.39
C LEU A 178 33.38 -8.15 -1.07
N ASP A 179 33.51 -9.48 -1.03
CA ASP A 179 33.42 -10.25 0.21
C ASP A 179 34.52 -9.85 1.21
N VAL A 180 35.74 -9.61 0.72
CA VAL A 180 36.80 -9.01 1.53
C VAL A 180 36.36 -7.64 2.06
N CYS A 181 35.81 -6.76 1.21
CA CYS A 181 35.34 -5.44 1.64
C CYS A 181 34.23 -5.53 2.70
N LEU A 182 33.28 -6.46 2.53
CA LEU A 182 32.22 -6.73 3.49
C LEU A 182 32.77 -7.19 4.84
N ARG A 183 33.71 -8.15 4.84
CA ARG A 183 34.37 -8.61 6.07
C ARG A 183 35.12 -7.47 6.77
N LEU A 184 35.85 -6.64 6.01
CA LEU A 184 36.53 -5.47 6.57
C LEU A 184 35.55 -4.47 7.20
N CYS A 185 34.38 -4.26 6.58
CA CYS A 185 33.34 -3.37 7.11
C CYS A 185 32.70 -3.87 8.42
N GLU A 186 32.95 -5.10 8.87
CA GLU A 186 32.53 -5.54 10.21
C GLU A 186 33.28 -4.79 11.32
N THR A 187 34.45 -4.24 11.02
CA THR A 187 35.15 -3.30 11.90
C THR A 187 34.63 -1.88 11.66
N TYR A 188 34.04 -1.25 12.67
CA TYR A 188 33.36 0.04 12.51
C TYR A 188 34.27 1.17 12.00
N LEU A 189 35.55 1.20 12.40
CA LEU A 189 36.49 2.18 11.85
C LEU A 189 36.69 2.01 10.34
N LEU A 190 36.84 0.77 9.88
CA LEU A 190 37.00 0.45 8.46
C LEU A 190 35.72 0.79 7.70
N PHE A 191 34.55 0.45 8.25
CA PHE A 191 33.25 0.87 7.70
C PHE A 191 33.18 2.40 7.49
N LEU A 192 33.62 3.20 8.46
CA LEU A 192 33.66 4.66 8.32
C LEU A 192 34.66 5.13 7.26
N LEU A 193 35.81 4.46 7.13
CA LEU A 193 36.82 4.77 6.11
C LEU A 193 36.35 4.40 4.70
N PHE A 194 35.73 3.23 4.51
CA PHE A 194 35.09 2.86 3.25
C PHE A 194 33.96 3.83 2.92
N GLY A 195 33.10 4.16 3.89
CA GLY A 195 32.05 5.17 3.70
C GLY A 195 32.62 6.52 3.26
N ARG A 196 33.76 6.96 3.81
CA ARG A 196 34.47 8.15 3.33
C ARG A 196 34.97 7.99 1.89
N ALA A 197 35.66 6.89 1.58
CA ALA A 197 36.23 6.62 0.26
C ALA A 197 35.16 6.48 -0.84
N MET A 198 33.95 6.01 -0.47
CA MET A 198 32.77 6.00 -1.35
C MET A 198 32.35 7.42 -1.79
N ASN A 199 32.65 8.47 -1.02
CA ASN A 199 32.35 9.85 -1.38
C ASN A 199 33.50 10.57 -2.10
N GLU A 200 34.62 9.88 -2.37
CA GLU A 200 35.74 10.48 -3.07
C GLU A 200 35.46 10.59 -4.56
N ASN A 201 35.77 11.76 -5.14
CA ASN A 201 35.59 12.01 -6.56
C ASN A 201 36.57 11.19 -7.39
N THR A 202 36.05 10.60 -8.44
CA THR A 202 36.81 9.97 -9.52
C THR A 202 36.88 10.93 -10.73
N ASN A 203 37.66 10.57 -11.74
CA ASN A 203 37.63 11.24 -13.05
C ASN A 203 36.62 10.59 -14.02
N LEU A 204 35.74 9.73 -13.51
CA LEU A 204 34.79 8.95 -14.30
C LEU A 204 33.53 9.75 -14.62
N SER A 205 32.85 9.34 -15.68
CA SER A 205 31.60 9.94 -16.15
C SER A 205 30.67 8.86 -16.69
N CYS A 206 29.37 9.08 -16.57
CA CYS A 206 28.35 8.18 -17.11
C CYS A 206 27.20 8.95 -17.76
N LEU A 207 26.42 8.25 -18.59
CA LEU A 207 25.18 8.75 -19.19
C LEU A 207 24.00 8.01 -18.55
N ILE A 208 23.03 8.75 -18.00
CA ILE A 208 21.79 8.21 -17.43
C ILE A 208 20.64 9.07 -17.94
N ASP A 209 19.64 8.44 -18.56
CA ASP A 209 18.48 9.11 -19.16
C ASP A 209 18.85 10.41 -19.94
N ASN A 210 19.85 10.30 -20.83
CA ASN A 210 20.40 11.39 -21.63
C ASN A 210 21.15 12.50 -20.86
N ASN A 211 21.28 12.40 -19.54
CA ASN A 211 22.06 13.32 -18.71
C ASN A 211 23.48 12.80 -18.49
N VAL A 212 24.46 13.66 -18.74
CA VAL A 212 25.89 13.34 -18.55
C VAL A 212 26.31 13.75 -17.14
N TYR A 213 26.64 12.75 -16.31
CA TYR A 213 27.19 12.95 -14.99
C TYR A 213 28.71 12.84 -15.05
N LYS A 214 29.41 13.88 -14.60
CA LYS A 214 30.87 13.95 -14.55
C LYS A 214 31.36 13.92 -13.10
N ASN A 215 32.63 13.57 -12.93
CA ASN A 215 33.33 13.51 -11.65
C ASN A 215 32.54 12.68 -10.64
N LEU A 216 32.13 11.47 -11.03
CA LEU A 216 31.36 10.57 -10.18
C LEU A 216 32.15 10.25 -8.90
N THR A 217 31.49 10.12 -7.77
CA THR A 217 32.12 9.48 -6.61
C THR A 217 32.19 7.96 -6.79
N ASN A 218 33.04 7.26 -6.04
CA ASN A 218 33.06 5.78 -6.05
C ASN A 218 31.68 5.18 -5.75
N GLY A 219 30.95 5.76 -4.80
CA GLY A 219 29.59 5.33 -4.44
C GLY A 219 28.59 5.57 -5.57
N GLU A 220 28.72 6.67 -6.31
CA GLU A 220 27.89 6.93 -7.48
C GLU A 220 28.18 5.96 -8.63
N VAL A 221 29.44 5.60 -8.86
CA VAL A 221 29.81 4.59 -9.88
C VAL A 221 29.19 3.24 -9.52
N ILE A 222 29.33 2.79 -8.27
CA ILE A 222 28.75 1.55 -7.79
C ILE A 222 27.22 1.58 -7.91
N PHE A 223 26.57 2.68 -7.51
CA PHE A 223 25.11 2.84 -7.63
C PHE A 223 24.63 2.70 -9.08
N VAL A 224 25.34 3.32 -10.03
CA VAL A 224 25.03 3.20 -11.47
C VAL A 224 25.25 1.78 -11.97
N ALA A 225 26.28 1.10 -11.45
CA ALA A 225 26.64 -0.22 -11.90
C ALA A 225 25.65 -1.33 -11.48
N LEU A 226 25.03 -1.17 -10.31
CA LEU A 226 24.10 -2.14 -9.72
C LEU A 226 22.86 -2.45 -10.58
N LYS A 227 22.49 -1.60 -11.55
CA LYS A 227 21.37 -1.88 -12.47
C LYS A 227 21.67 -2.97 -13.50
N LYS A 228 22.95 -3.23 -13.79
CA LYS A 228 23.38 -4.21 -14.79
C LYS A 228 24.20 -5.35 -14.20
N VAL A 229 25.06 -5.04 -13.22
CA VAL A 229 25.99 -6.01 -12.64
C VAL A 229 25.27 -6.80 -11.54
N LYS A 230 24.88 -8.04 -11.86
CA LYS A 230 24.22 -8.96 -10.92
C LYS A 230 25.24 -9.65 -10.01
N CYS A 231 25.78 -8.91 -9.04
CA CYS A 231 26.73 -9.40 -8.06
C CYS A 231 26.16 -9.21 -6.65
N THR A 232 25.81 -10.31 -5.99
CA THR A 232 25.20 -10.27 -4.64
C THR A 232 26.11 -9.54 -3.62
N PRO A 233 27.42 -9.81 -3.54
CA PRO A 233 28.32 -9.02 -2.69
C PRO A 233 28.35 -7.52 -3.00
N LEU A 234 28.18 -7.11 -4.26
CA LEU A 234 28.17 -5.67 -4.64
C LEU A 234 26.96 -4.96 -4.06
N GLN A 235 25.79 -5.60 -4.18
CA GLN A 235 24.55 -5.10 -3.62
C GLN A 235 24.62 -5.04 -2.09
N LEU A 236 25.12 -6.10 -1.44
CA LEU A 236 25.31 -6.12 0.02
C LEU A 236 26.30 -5.04 0.48
N PHE A 237 27.39 -4.84 -0.26
CA PHE A 237 28.39 -3.83 0.06
C PHE A 237 27.79 -2.43 0.01
N PHE A 238 27.07 -2.09 -1.06
CA PHE A 238 26.41 -0.78 -1.17
C PHE A 238 25.34 -0.57 -0.09
N THR A 239 24.45 -1.55 0.11
CA THR A 239 23.34 -1.46 1.07
C THR A 239 23.80 -1.44 2.53
N THR A 240 24.98 -2.01 2.85
CA THR A 240 25.57 -1.94 4.20
C THR A 240 25.73 -0.50 4.70
N PHE A 241 26.10 0.44 3.82
CA PHE A 241 26.25 1.85 4.19
C PHE A 241 24.92 2.58 4.40
N GLN A 242 23.82 2.05 3.87
CA GLN A 242 22.49 2.66 4.02
C GLN A 242 21.95 2.56 5.45
N THR A 243 22.50 1.64 6.26
CA THR A 243 22.26 1.58 7.72
C THR A 243 22.69 2.87 8.45
N HIS A 244 23.58 3.66 7.83
CA HIS A 244 23.99 4.97 8.29
C HIS A 244 23.58 6.03 7.28
N HIS A 245 22.31 6.48 7.35
CA HIS A 245 21.81 7.57 6.50
C HIS A 245 22.78 8.75 6.45
N GLY A 246 23.18 9.12 5.23
CA GLY A 246 24.09 10.23 4.95
C GLY A 246 25.58 9.88 4.93
N LEU A 247 25.97 8.64 5.26
CA LEU A 247 27.37 8.22 5.19
C LEU A 247 27.88 8.15 3.74
N VAL A 248 27.10 7.56 2.83
CA VAL A 248 27.36 7.59 1.39
C VAL A 248 26.35 8.52 0.74
N GLN A 249 26.83 9.50 -0.01
CA GLN A 249 26.01 10.52 -0.67
C GLN A 249 25.96 10.26 -2.16
N ILE A 250 24.74 10.18 -2.67
CA ILE A 250 24.43 10.02 -4.09
C ILE A 250 23.66 11.26 -4.52
N ARG A 251 24.01 11.87 -5.66
CA ARG A 251 23.25 13.00 -6.22
C ARG A 251 21.77 12.62 -6.37
N PRO A 252 20.82 13.36 -5.75
CA PRO A 252 19.40 13.04 -5.84
C PRO A 252 18.85 12.99 -7.27
N GLU A 253 19.33 13.87 -8.15
CA GLU A 253 18.93 13.89 -9.56
C GLU A 253 19.33 12.61 -10.28
N MET A 254 20.48 12.04 -9.91
CA MET A 254 20.98 10.78 -10.46
C MET A 254 20.12 9.59 -10.00
N VAL A 255 19.66 9.61 -8.75
CA VAL A 255 18.74 8.59 -8.22
C VAL A 255 17.41 8.63 -8.99
N PHE A 256 16.87 9.82 -9.26
CA PHE A 256 15.66 9.95 -10.09
C PHE A 256 15.92 9.42 -11.51
N ASP A 257 16.92 9.93 -12.22
CA ASP A 257 17.17 9.53 -13.62
C ASP A 257 17.36 8.02 -13.76
N GLN A 258 18.00 7.39 -12.77
CA GLN A 258 18.17 5.95 -12.74
C GLN A 258 16.86 5.21 -12.43
N LEU A 259 16.05 5.69 -11.48
CA LEU A 259 14.70 5.15 -11.22
C LEU A 259 13.84 5.22 -12.49
N GLU A 260 13.81 6.36 -13.18
CA GLU A 260 13.07 6.53 -14.43
C GLU A 260 13.53 5.54 -15.50
N GLN A 261 14.86 5.38 -15.65
CA GLN A 261 15.43 4.42 -16.60
C GLN A 261 15.03 2.97 -16.28
N VAL A 262 15.13 2.52 -15.03
CA VAL A 262 14.83 1.13 -14.67
C VAL A 262 13.33 0.84 -14.64
N THR A 263 12.50 1.83 -14.32
CA THR A 263 11.02 1.71 -14.33
C THR A 263 10.51 1.33 -15.71
N PHE A 264 11.10 1.91 -16.76
CA PHE A 264 10.66 1.75 -18.14
C PHE A 264 11.54 0.81 -18.97
N ASP A 265 12.49 0.11 -18.34
CA ASP A 265 13.28 -0.94 -18.98
C ASP A 265 12.39 -2.18 -19.17
N GLN A 266 12.35 -2.68 -20.40
CA GLN A 266 11.60 -3.87 -20.79
C GLN A 266 12.51 -5.09 -20.99
N ASN A 267 13.83 -4.91 -20.99
CA ASN A 267 14.79 -5.98 -21.26
C ASN A 267 15.31 -6.59 -19.96
N HIS A 268 15.50 -5.77 -18.91
CA HIS A 268 16.05 -6.25 -17.63
C HIS A 268 15.04 -6.16 -16.51
N ASN A 269 14.90 -7.26 -15.75
CA ASN A 269 14.14 -7.25 -14.50
C ASN A 269 14.98 -6.55 -13.42
N ASN A 270 14.44 -5.46 -12.86
CA ASN A 270 15.09 -4.62 -11.87
C ASN A 270 14.39 -4.71 -10.50
N ASP A 271 13.58 -5.74 -10.26
CA ASP A 271 12.84 -5.96 -9.02
C ASP A 271 13.70 -5.84 -7.76
N VAL A 272 14.80 -6.60 -7.67
CA VAL A 272 15.73 -6.61 -6.54
C VAL A 272 16.39 -5.25 -6.39
N TYR A 273 16.85 -4.65 -7.49
CA TYR A 273 17.49 -3.34 -7.47
C TYR A 273 16.54 -2.24 -6.98
N ILE A 274 15.30 -2.21 -7.48
CA ILE A 274 14.28 -1.23 -7.09
C ILE A 274 13.93 -1.41 -5.60
N ASN A 275 13.65 -2.64 -5.17
CA ASN A 275 13.17 -2.91 -3.82
C ASN A 275 14.25 -2.83 -2.74
N ASP A 276 15.49 -3.19 -3.03
CA ASP A 276 16.55 -3.25 -2.00
C ASP A 276 17.45 -2.00 -2.02
N VAL A 277 17.77 -1.49 -3.22
CA VAL A 277 18.73 -0.40 -3.40
C VAL A 277 18.04 0.95 -3.52
N VAL A 278 17.06 1.07 -4.42
CA VAL A 278 16.41 2.36 -4.68
C VAL A 278 15.47 2.72 -3.53
N LEU A 279 14.59 1.81 -3.12
CA LEU A 279 13.60 2.04 -2.07
C LEU A 279 14.21 2.58 -0.76
N SER A 280 15.36 2.03 -0.36
CA SER A 280 16.09 2.44 0.85
C SER A 280 16.70 3.83 0.76
N LEU A 281 17.10 4.29 -0.44
CA LEU A 281 17.55 5.68 -0.65
C LEU A 281 16.41 6.68 -0.45
N PHE A 282 15.17 6.29 -0.73
CA PHE A 282 13.96 7.11 -0.50
C PHE A 282 13.52 7.17 0.98
N GLU A 283 14.36 6.70 1.91
CA GLU A 283 14.27 7.07 3.33
C GLU A 283 14.93 8.43 3.62
N SER A 284 15.70 8.97 2.66
CA SER A 284 16.30 10.30 2.76
C SER A 284 15.32 11.40 2.38
N GLN A 285 15.03 12.31 3.32
CA GLN A 285 14.24 13.53 3.07
C GLN A 285 14.76 14.36 1.89
N GLN A 286 16.08 14.39 1.69
CA GLN A 286 16.69 15.14 0.59
C GLN A 286 16.30 14.54 -0.76
N ILE A 287 16.36 13.20 -0.88
CA ILE A 287 16.02 12.49 -2.12
C ILE A 287 14.52 12.63 -2.39
N CYS A 288 13.67 12.39 -1.38
CA CYS A 288 12.22 12.58 -1.50
C CYS A 288 11.89 14.00 -1.95
N ASN A 289 12.51 15.02 -1.36
CA ASN A 289 12.27 16.41 -1.70
C ASN A 289 12.63 16.72 -3.16
N VAL A 290 13.76 16.23 -3.68
CA VAL A 290 14.12 16.43 -5.09
C VAL A 290 13.12 15.71 -6.01
N PHE A 291 12.74 14.48 -5.67
CA PHE A 291 11.80 13.71 -6.47
C PHE A 291 10.44 14.41 -6.61
N VAL A 292 9.82 14.81 -5.49
CA VAL A 292 8.47 15.41 -5.47
C VAL A 292 8.41 16.87 -5.94
N THR A 293 9.56 17.57 -6.00
CA THR A 293 9.65 18.96 -6.49
C THR A 293 10.19 19.07 -7.91
N SER A 294 10.69 17.97 -8.48
CA SER A 294 11.24 17.94 -9.83
C SER A 294 10.12 17.95 -10.89
N PRO A 295 10.23 18.78 -11.94
CA PRO A 295 9.36 18.68 -13.11
C PRO A 295 9.41 17.31 -13.81
N LYS A 296 10.47 16.52 -13.58
CA LYS A 296 10.56 15.13 -14.10
C LYS A 296 9.50 14.22 -13.49
N PHE A 297 8.92 14.58 -12.34
CA PHE A 297 7.86 13.82 -11.69
C PHE A 297 6.55 13.79 -12.48
N GLU A 298 6.18 14.91 -13.11
CA GLU A 298 5.09 14.97 -14.08
C GLU A 298 5.39 14.07 -15.30
N ASN A 299 6.60 14.18 -15.85
CA ASN A 299 7.03 13.37 -16.99
C ASN A 299 7.04 11.87 -16.68
N PHE A 300 7.37 11.50 -15.43
CA PHE A 300 7.36 10.11 -14.98
C PHE A 300 5.96 9.50 -15.13
N PHE A 301 4.92 10.15 -14.61
CA PHE A 301 3.55 9.65 -14.75
C PHE A 301 3.00 9.80 -16.17
N THR A 302 3.45 10.80 -16.92
CA THR A 302 3.14 10.89 -18.37
C THR A 302 3.65 9.65 -19.11
N LYS A 303 4.93 9.30 -18.94
CA LYS A 303 5.53 8.08 -19.52
C LYS A 303 4.86 6.81 -18.99
N PHE A 304 4.48 6.79 -17.71
CA PHE A 304 3.74 5.67 -17.11
C PHE A 304 2.38 5.46 -17.80
N ALA A 305 1.62 6.54 -18.02
CA ALA A 305 0.36 6.52 -18.76
C ALA A 305 0.56 6.03 -20.20
N GLU A 306 1.59 6.50 -20.91
CA GLU A 306 1.94 6.01 -22.25
C GLU A 306 2.19 4.50 -22.27
N LYS A 307 2.89 3.97 -21.26
CA LYS A 307 3.13 2.53 -21.12
C LYS A 307 1.85 1.75 -20.84
N ILE A 308 0.95 2.25 -19.99
CA ILE A 308 -0.38 1.63 -19.80
C ILE A 308 -1.14 1.58 -21.14
N VAL A 309 -1.11 2.64 -21.94
CA VAL A 309 -1.77 2.67 -23.26
C VAL A 309 -1.16 1.62 -24.21
N ALA A 310 0.17 1.51 -24.26
CA ALA A 310 0.86 0.50 -25.07
C ALA A 310 0.48 -0.93 -24.61
N ILE A 311 0.49 -1.19 -23.30
CA ILE A 311 0.09 -2.46 -22.70
C ILE A 311 -1.35 -2.82 -23.09
N LYS A 312 -2.30 -1.87 -23.00
CA LYS A 312 -3.70 -2.07 -23.41
C LYS A 312 -3.87 -2.40 -24.89
N ARG A 313 -2.93 -2.00 -25.74
CA ARG A 313 -2.90 -2.32 -27.17
C ARG A 313 -2.19 -3.65 -27.48
N ASN A 314 -1.74 -4.37 -26.44
CA ASN A 314 -0.83 -5.52 -26.54
C ASN A 314 0.47 -5.17 -27.28
N GLU A 315 0.91 -3.91 -27.19
CA GLU A 315 2.18 -3.45 -27.72
C GLU A 315 3.25 -3.62 -26.63
N ASN A 316 4.27 -4.45 -26.88
CA ASN A 316 5.44 -4.63 -25.99
C ASN A 316 5.11 -5.07 -24.55
N VAL A 317 4.19 -6.03 -24.38
CA VAL A 317 3.88 -6.62 -23.06
C VAL A 317 4.83 -7.78 -22.78
N ASN A 318 5.65 -7.65 -21.75
CA ASN A 318 6.36 -8.76 -21.11
C ASN A 318 6.27 -8.63 -19.59
N ASP A 319 6.52 -9.72 -18.86
CA ASP A 319 6.45 -9.70 -17.40
C ASP A 319 7.47 -8.72 -16.79
N THR A 320 8.63 -8.57 -17.43
CA THR A 320 9.70 -7.63 -17.03
C THR A 320 9.23 -6.19 -16.89
N ILE A 321 8.56 -5.62 -17.91
CA ILE A 321 8.09 -4.23 -17.83
C ILE A 321 6.98 -4.09 -16.77
N LEU A 322 6.15 -5.12 -16.60
CA LEU A 322 5.07 -5.11 -15.62
C LEU A 322 5.61 -5.11 -14.18
N ASP A 323 6.61 -5.94 -13.91
CA ASP A 323 7.30 -6.01 -12.62
C ASP A 323 8.00 -4.68 -12.31
N ASN A 324 8.74 -4.12 -13.27
CA ASN A 324 9.44 -2.85 -13.10
C ASN A 324 8.47 -1.69 -12.81
N LEU A 325 7.36 -1.59 -13.55
CA LEU A 325 6.32 -0.59 -13.30
C LEU A 325 5.71 -0.73 -11.91
N THR A 326 5.36 -1.96 -11.51
CA THR A 326 4.70 -2.24 -10.23
C THR A 326 5.62 -1.98 -9.04
N ASN A 327 6.88 -2.44 -9.10
CA ASN A 327 7.87 -2.23 -8.05
C ASN A 327 8.23 -0.74 -7.89
N SER A 328 8.27 0.01 -8.99
CA SER A 328 8.57 1.45 -8.93
C SER A 328 7.47 2.25 -8.21
N LEU A 329 6.21 1.81 -8.27
CA LEU A 329 5.13 2.42 -7.48
C LEU A 329 5.31 2.21 -5.97
N VAL A 330 5.99 1.15 -5.54
CA VAL A 330 6.37 0.96 -4.12
C VAL A 330 7.33 2.07 -3.66
N VAL A 331 8.30 2.44 -4.51
CA VAL A 331 9.23 3.56 -4.26
C VAL A 331 8.48 4.89 -4.19
N VAL A 332 7.56 5.13 -5.12
CA VAL A 332 6.69 6.32 -5.10
C VAL A 332 5.91 6.38 -3.78
N ASN A 333 5.26 5.28 -3.37
CA ASN A 333 4.52 5.23 -2.12
C ASN A 333 5.41 5.51 -0.89
N ALA A 334 6.60 4.91 -0.84
CA ALA A 334 7.56 5.15 0.25
C ALA A 334 8.00 6.61 0.32
N THR A 335 8.16 7.26 -0.83
CA THR A 335 8.50 8.68 -0.90
C THR A 335 7.51 9.55 -0.12
N PHE A 336 6.22 9.33 -0.30
CA PHE A 336 5.17 10.12 0.37
C PHE A 336 4.93 9.73 1.84
N LYS A 337 5.41 8.54 2.27
CA LYS A 337 5.45 8.18 3.69
C LYS A 337 6.58 8.87 4.43
N THR A 338 7.73 9.02 3.76
CA THR A 338 8.91 9.67 4.35
C THR A 338 8.77 11.18 4.30
N TYR A 339 8.31 11.76 3.19
CA TYR A 339 8.34 13.20 2.95
C TYR A 339 7.47 14.00 3.94
N ASP A 340 8.12 14.81 4.78
CA ASP A 340 7.48 15.53 5.90
C ASP A 340 6.82 16.87 5.47
N LYS A 341 7.04 17.33 4.24
CA LYS A 341 6.64 18.68 3.78
C LYS A 341 5.51 18.63 2.77
N LYS A 342 4.33 19.15 3.10
CA LYS A 342 3.09 19.00 2.31
C LYS A 342 3.00 19.77 0.96
N ASN A 343 4.11 20.23 0.37
CA ASN A 343 4.09 20.99 -0.90
C ASN A 343 4.65 20.16 -2.05
N VAL A 344 3.88 19.19 -2.52
CA VAL A 344 4.13 18.48 -3.79
C VAL A 344 3.79 19.40 -4.95
N VAL A 345 4.43 19.19 -6.09
CA VAL A 345 4.02 19.82 -7.36
C VAL A 345 2.58 19.40 -7.68
N PRO A 346 1.61 20.35 -7.77
CA PRO A 346 0.21 20.03 -8.01
C PRO A 346 -0.01 19.22 -9.30
N VAL A 347 0.83 19.45 -10.31
CA VAL A 347 0.74 18.84 -11.64
C VAL A 347 0.81 17.31 -11.54
N GLY A 348 1.77 16.74 -10.79
CA GLY A 348 1.93 15.28 -10.67
C GLY A 348 0.68 14.50 -10.17
N LEU A 349 -0.24 15.15 -9.46
CA LEU A 349 -1.54 14.56 -9.10
C LEU A 349 -2.45 14.34 -10.31
N VAL A 350 -2.39 15.25 -11.28
CA VAL A 350 -3.18 15.22 -12.51
C VAL A 350 -2.71 14.08 -13.41
N GLU A 351 -1.40 13.93 -13.67
CA GLU A 351 -0.92 12.82 -14.52
C GLU A 351 -1.13 11.46 -13.87
N TYR A 352 -1.02 11.37 -12.54
CA TYR A 352 -1.39 10.17 -11.81
C TYR A 352 -2.89 9.86 -11.92
N THR A 353 -3.74 10.88 -11.93
CA THR A 353 -5.19 10.73 -12.18
C THR A 353 -5.43 10.16 -13.57
N HIS A 354 -4.68 10.59 -14.59
CA HIS A 354 -4.73 9.97 -15.92
C HIS A 354 -4.26 8.51 -15.94
N CYS A 355 -3.25 8.15 -15.15
CA CYS A 355 -2.85 6.74 -14.99
C CYS A 355 -4.02 5.90 -14.45
N LEU A 356 -4.72 6.40 -13.42
CA LEU A 356 -5.90 5.76 -12.85
C LEU A 356 -7.07 5.70 -13.83
N GLU A 357 -7.30 6.76 -14.60
CA GLU A 357 -8.29 6.80 -15.68
C GLU A 357 -8.07 5.65 -16.68
N LEU A 358 -6.82 5.46 -17.11
CA LEU A 358 -6.47 4.45 -18.09
C LEU A 358 -6.68 3.01 -17.59
N VAL A 359 -6.56 2.77 -16.29
CA VAL A 359 -6.81 1.44 -15.69
C VAL A 359 -8.22 1.28 -15.13
N SER A 360 -9.08 2.29 -15.27
CA SER A 360 -10.48 2.26 -14.81
C SER A 360 -11.45 1.86 -15.92
N ASN A 361 -12.52 1.15 -15.54
CA ASN A 361 -13.61 0.70 -16.40
C ASN A 361 -13.14 0.01 -17.69
N VAL A 362 -12.02 -0.72 -17.60
CA VAL A 362 -11.34 -1.30 -18.76
C VAL A 362 -12.14 -2.46 -19.34
N VAL A 363 -12.33 -2.42 -20.66
CA VAL A 363 -12.86 -3.54 -21.43
C VAL A 363 -11.77 -4.60 -21.58
N PRO A 364 -12.01 -5.89 -21.29
CA PRO A 364 -11.07 -6.95 -21.63
C PRO A 364 -10.79 -6.91 -23.14
N SER A 365 -9.55 -7.08 -23.60
CA SER A 365 -9.32 -7.16 -25.05
C SER A 365 -10.03 -8.41 -25.59
N LEU A 366 -11.16 -8.19 -26.23
CA LEU A 366 -11.91 -9.21 -26.94
C LEU A 366 -11.63 -9.02 -28.42
N ARG A 367 -10.46 -9.45 -28.89
CA ARG A 367 -10.27 -9.67 -30.33
C ARG A 367 -10.75 -11.08 -30.67
N GLY A 368 -12.00 -11.14 -31.16
CA GLY A 368 -12.52 -12.23 -31.99
C GLY A 368 -12.85 -13.54 -31.26
N TYR A 369 -14.04 -13.61 -30.66
CA TYR A 369 -14.82 -14.83 -30.33
C TYR A 369 -14.16 -16.01 -29.62
N ILE A 370 -12.91 -15.88 -29.18
CA ILE A 370 -12.24 -16.76 -28.26
C ILE A 370 -11.49 -15.81 -27.32
N VAL A 371 -11.71 -15.92 -26.01
CA VAL A 371 -10.88 -15.24 -25.01
C VAL A 371 -9.51 -15.91 -25.11
N VAL A 372 -8.60 -15.32 -25.88
CA VAL A 372 -7.25 -15.87 -26.05
C VAL A 372 -6.19 -15.08 -25.28
N ASP A 373 -6.42 -13.81 -24.89
CA ASP A 373 -5.42 -13.11 -24.07
C ASP A 373 -5.97 -12.09 -23.05
N ASP A 374 -5.38 -12.20 -21.87
CA ASP A 374 -5.76 -11.75 -20.53
C ASP A 374 -5.41 -10.27 -20.24
N THR A 375 -6.05 -9.31 -20.92
CA THR A 375 -5.81 -7.87 -20.63
C THR A 375 -6.05 -7.49 -19.16
N LEU A 376 -6.96 -8.18 -18.48
CA LEU A 376 -7.19 -7.93 -17.05
C LEU A 376 -6.02 -8.43 -16.19
N ARG A 377 -5.50 -9.64 -16.45
CA ARG A 377 -4.32 -10.19 -15.74
C ARG A 377 -3.08 -9.30 -15.91
N VAL A 378 -2.92 -8.67 -17.07
CA VAL A 378 -1.77 -7.80 -17.35
C VAL A 378 -1.91 -6.44 -16.65
N ILE A 379 -3.12 -5.91 -16.48
CA ILE A 379 -3.35 -4.59 -15.88
C ILE A 379 -3.58 -4.68 -14.37
N GLU A 380 -4.04 -5.82 -13.87
CA GLU A 380 -4.36 -6.06 -12.47
C GLU A 380 -3.19 -5.74 -11.50
N PRO A 381 -1.93 -6.15 -11.77
CA PRO A 381 -0.80 -5.76 -10.92
C PRO A 381 -0.59 -4.24 -10.86
N ILE A 382 -0.78 -3.55 -11.99
CA ILE A 382 -0.68 -2.07 -12.07
C ILE A 382 -1.78 -1.41 -11.25
N ILE A 383 -3.02 -1.93 -11.31
CA ILE A 383 -4.15 -1.42 -10.53
C ILE A 383 -3.79 -1.41 -9.04
N PHE A 384 -3.28 -2.52 -8.52
CA PHE A 384 -2.96 -2.61 -7.09
C PHE A 384 -1.75 -1.75 -6.69
N GLY A 385 -0.72 -1.69 -7.54
CA GLY A 385 0.41 -0.77 -7.32
C GLY A 385 -0.05 0.70 -7.25
N LEU A 386 -0.95 1.11 -8.16
CA LEU A 386 -1.50 2.46 -8.16
C LEU A 386 -2.35 2.69 -6.92
N LEU A 387 -3.29 1.79 -6.59
CA LEU A 387 -4.14 1.91 -5.40
C LEU A 387 -3.34 1.99 -4.10
N GLY A 388 -2.28 1.21 -3.95
CA GLY A 388 -1.38 1.28 -2.81
C GLY A 388 -0.71 2.65 -2.63
N THR A 389 -0.64 3.44 -3.69
CA THR A 389 -0.07 4.80 -3.71
C THR A 389 -1.14 5.88 -3.46
N THR A 390 -2.40 5.63 -3.83
CA THR A 390 -3.51 6.61 -3.80
C THR A 390 -3.63 7.34 -2.46
N GLN A 391 -3.70 6.61 -1.34
CA GLN A 391 -3.90 7.22 -0.03
C GLN A 391 -2.70 8.10 0.36
N SER A 392 -1.48 7.60 0.23
CA SER A 392 -0.26 8.35 0.55
C SER A 392 -0.12 9.59 -0.31
N PHE A 393 -0.53 9.49 -1.57
CA PHE A 393 -0.40 10.59 -2.53
C PHE A 393 -1.39 11.73 -2.22
N VAL A 394 -2.65 11.42 -1.92
CA VAL A 394 -3.62 12.43 -1.46
C VAL A 394 -3.21 13.00 -0.09
N ALA A 395 -2.81 12.15 0.86
CA ALA A 395 -2.44 12.58 2.22
C ALA A 395 -1.13 13.38 2.28
N GLY A 396 -0.22 13.17 1.32
CA GLY A 396 1.06 13.88 1.21
C GLY A 396 0.95 15.33 0.74
N ASN A 397 -0.24 15.80 0.37
CA ASN A 397 -0.48 17.13 -0.18
C ASN A 397 -1.18 18.08 0.81
N GLU A 398 -0.85 19.38 0.76
CA GLU A 398 -1.60 20.42 1.45
C GLU A 398 -3.01 20.56 0.86
N LEU A 399 -3.97 20.89 1.73
CA LEU A 399 -5.34 21.18 1.34
C LEU A 399 -5.44 22.26 0.26
N LYS A 400 -4.56 23.27 0.30
CA LYS A 400 -4.47 24.31 -0.72
C LYS A 400 -4.08 23.74 -2.09
N THR A 401 -3.13 22.80 -2.12
CA THR A 401 -2.71 22.12 -3.36
C THR A 401 -3.86 21.32 -3.95
N LEU A 402 -4.54 20.51 -3.13
CA LEU A 402 -5.70 19.74 -3.57
C LEU A 402 -6.80 20.65 -4.14
N TYR A 403 -7.06 21.80 -3.52
CA TYR A 403 -8.04 22.76 -4.03
C TYR A 403 -7.65 23.36 -5.39
N VAL A 404 -6.36 23.68 -5.60
CA VAL A 404 -5.88 24.24 -6.87
C VAL A 404 -6.12 23.29 -8.04
N VAL A 405 -5.95 21.98 -7.85
CA VAL A 405 -6.12 20.97 -8.91
C VAL A 405 -7.52 20.34 -8.93
N PHE A 406 -8.44 20.78 -8.07
CA PHE A 406 -9.77 20.19 -7.95
C PHE A 406 -10.52 20.17 -9.27
N PHE A 407 -10.61 21.29 -9.98
CA PHE A 407 -11.38 21.39 -11.23
C PHE A 407 -10.80 20.52 -12.35
N GLU A 408 -9.48 20.39 -12.40
CA GLU A 408 -8.80 19.57 -13.40
C GLU A 408 -9.02 18.08 -13.13
N ILE A 409 -8.79 17.63 -11.89
CA ILE A 409 -9.07 16.24 -11.48
C ILE A 409 -10.56 15.92 -11.64
N HIS A 410 -11.45 16.81 -11.21
CA HIS A 410 -12.89 16.62 -11.38
C HIS A 410 -13.27 16.54 -12.86
N GLY A 411 -12.70 17.38 -13.71
CA GLY A 411 -12.87 17.34 -15.17
C GLY A 411 -12.46 16.00 -15.77
N ILE A 412 -11.31 15.44 -15.37
CA ILE A 412 -10.85 14.11 -15.81
C ILE A 412 -11.85 13.02 -15.41
N VAL A 413 -12.32 13.04 -14.15
CA VAL A 413 -13.31 12.08 -13.67
C VAL A 413 -14.61 12.19 -14.46
N MET A 414 -15.12 13.41 -14.67
CA MET A 414 -16.36 13.62 -15.42
C MET A 414 -16.22 13.20 -16.88
N GLU A 415 -15.11 13.56 -17.55
CA GLU A 415 -14.85 13.14 -18.93
C GLU A 415 -14.79 11.61 -19.05
N HIS A 416 -14.14 10.95 -18.10
CA HIS A 416 -14.07 9.48 -18.06
C HIS A 416 -15.45 8.84 -17.89
N LEU A 417 -16.22 9.28 -16.88
CA LEU A 417 -17.55 8.73 -16.63
C LEU A 417 -18.53 9.02 -17.77
N ALA A 418 -18.46 10.21 -18.35
CA ALA A 418 -19.30 10.62 -19.48
C ALA A 418 -19.20 9.67 -20.68
N LYS A 419 -18.03 9.05 -20.92
CA LYS A 419 -17.82 8.04 -21.98
C LYS A 419 -18.75 6.82 -21.82
N TYR A 420 -19.19 6.52 -20.60
CA TYR A 420 -20.02 5.36 -20.27
C TYR A 420 -21.47 5.73 -19.95
N ILE A 421 -21.72 6.95 -19.48
CA ILE A 421 -23.06 7.39 -19.04
C ILE A 421 -23.84 8.06 -20.16
N LEU A 422 -23.28 9.11 -20.77
CA LEU A 422 -24.01 9.97 -21.71
C LEU A 422 -24.54 9.24 -22.98
N PRO A 423 -23.89 8.17 -23.48
CA PRO A 423 -24.44 7.40 -24.60
C PRO A 423 -25.70 6.57 -24.25
N CYS A 424 -26.06 6.44 -22.97
CA CYS A 424 -27.17 5.61 -22.55
C CYS A 424 -28.51 6.36 -22.64
N ASP A 425 -29.55 5.65 -23.09
CA ASP A 425 -30.92 6.17 -23.06
C ASP A 425 -31.34 6.55 -21.65
N LYS A 426 -32.14 7.60 -21.51
CA LYS A 426 -32.68 8.01 -20.21
C LYS A 426 -34.03 7.37 -19.91
N LEU A 427 -34.23 7.01 -18.65
CA LEU A 427 -35.52 6.70 -18.04
C LEU A 427 -36.03 7.96 -17.34
N LYS A 428 -37.16 8.50 -17.80
CA LYS A 428 -37.83 9.60 -17.11
C LYS A 428 -38.75 9.04 -16.02
N THR A 429 -38.54 9.47 -14.79
CA THR A 429 -39.47 9.24 -13.68
C THR A 429 -40.18 10.55 -13.33
N LYS A 430 -41.10 10.52 -12.35
CA LYS A 430 -41.85 11.70 -11.89
C LYS A 430 -40.91 12.85 -11.45
N ASN A 431 -39.76 12.52 -10.85
CA ASN A 431 -38.89 13.47 -10.15
C ASN A 431 -37.42 13.45 -10.64
N CYS A 432 -37.00 12.48 -11.46
CA CYS A 432 -35.61 12.37 -11.95
C CYS A 432 -35.49 11.74 -13.34
N GLU A 433 -34.36 11.97 -14.01
CA GLU A 433 -33.95 11.25 -15.22
C GLU A 433 -32.74 10.38 -14.90
N ILE A 434 -32.83 9.07 -15.17
CA ILE A 434 -31.77 8.10 -14.85
C ILE A 434 -31.24 7.49 -16.13
N HIS A 435 -29.94 7.29 -16.28
CA HIS A 435 -29.37 6.63 -17.45
C HIS A 435 -29.57 5.11 -17.34
N LYS A 436 -30.13 4.51 -18.40
CA LYS A 436 -30.42 3.07 -18.48
C LYS A 436 -29.14 2.27 -18.74
N ARG A 437 -28.24 2.24 -17.76
CA ARG A 437 -26.98 1.50 -17.82
C ARG A 437 -27.19 0.03 -17.49
N PHE A 438 -26.67 -0.84 -18.35
CA PHE A 438 -26.70 -2.29 -18.26
C PHE A 438 -25.31 -2.85 -18.55
N LEU A 439 -24.76 -3.58 -17.58
CA LEU A 439 -23.46 -4.25 -17.74
C LEU A 439 -23.53 -5.27 -18.87
N GLY A 440 -22.48 -5.32 -19.69
CA GLY A 440 -22.39 -6.21 -20.85
C GLY A 440 -23.15 -5.74 -22.09
N ILE A 441 -24.07 -4.76 -21.97
CA ILE A 441 -24.84 -4.23 -23.10
C ILE A 441 -24.30 -2.86 -23.55
N ASN A 442 -24.45 -1.84 -22.72
CA ASN A 442 -23.98 -0.48 -22.99
C ASN A 442 -22.84 -0.04 -22.07
N GLN A 443 -22.47 -0.88 -21.09
CA GLN A 443 -21.21 -0.77 -20.36
C GLN A 443 -20.36 -2.03 -20.60
N LYS A 444 -19.17 -1.84 -21.17
CA LYS A 444 -18.29 -2.94 -21.55
C LYS A 444 -17.54 -3.51 -20.33
N ILE A 445 -18.15 -4.55 -19.74
CA ILE A 445 -17.60 -5.61 -18.88
C ILE A 445 -17.03 -5.21 -17.50
N SER A 446 -16.17 -4.18 -17.35
CA SER A 446 -15.62 -3.83 -16.02
C SER A 446 -16.32 -2.62 -15.40
N THR A 447 -16.77 -2.76 -14.16
CA THR A 447 -17.20 -1.63 -13.32
C THR A 447 -16.10 -1.15 -12.38
N LEU A 448 -14.97 -1.86 -12.35
CA LEU A 448 -13.82 -1.56 -11.52
C LEU A 448 -13.25 -0.18 -11.88
N SER A 449 -13.18 0.71 -10.90
CA SER A 449 -12.72 2.08 -11.12
C SER A 449 -11.78 2.53 -10.00
N PRO A 450 -10.48 2.22 -10.10
CA PRO A 450 -9.46 2.79 -9.21
C PRO A 450 -9.48 4.33 -9.21
N LEU A 451 -9.92 4.93 -10.32
CA LEU A 451 -10.15 6.38 -10.41
C LEU A 451 -11.19 6.86 -9.40
N LEU A 452 -12.31 6.14 -9.22
CA LEU A 452 -13.33 6.50 -8.22
C LEU A 452 -12.84 6.27 -6.79
N VAL A 453 -11.99 5.26 -6.56
CA VAL A 453 -11.32 5.08 -5.26
C VAL A 453 -10.47 6.30 -4.93
N PHE A 454 -9.59 6.72 -5.83
CA PHE A 454 -8.79 7.94 -5.68
C PHE A 454 -9.65 9.19 -5.51
N TYR A 455 -10.67 9.36 -6.34
CA TYR A 455 -11.56 10.51 -6.27
C TYR A 455 -12.28 10.58 -4.92
N SER A 456 -12.67 9.44 -4.35
CA SER A 456 -13.26 9.40 -3.01
C SER A 456 -12.32 9.93 -1.93
N PHE A 457 -11.03 9.54 -1.93
CA PHE A 457 -10.03 10.04 -0.98
C PHE A 457 -9.76 11.53 -1.19
N PHE A 458 -9.70 11.97 -2.44
CA PHE A 458 -9.49 13.35 -2.83
C PHE A 458 -10.63 14.25 -2.33
N VAL A 459 -11.87 13.91 -2.66
CA VAL A 459 -13.07 14.64 -2.24
C VAL A 459 -13.26 14.59 -0.73
N LYS A 460 -13.02 13.43 -0.07
CA LYS A 460 -13.05 13.31 1.40
C LYS A 460 -12.09 14.29 2.08
N SER A 461 -10.91 14.50 1.51
CA SER A 461 -9.91 15.43 2.05
C SER A 461 -10.37 16.89 1.97
N LEU A 462 -11.08 17.26 0.90
CA LEU A 462 -11.67 18.61 0.74
C LEU A 462 -12.96 18.79 1.57
N ALA A 463 -13.78 17.74 1.69
CA ALA A 463 -15.08 17.76 2.37
C ALA A 463 -14.96 18.04 3.86
N ARG A 464 -13.91 17.52 4.52
CA ARG A 464 -13.62 17.79 5.94
C ARG A 464 -13.47 19.27 6.27
N HIS A 465 -13.32 20.13 5.27
CA HIS A 465 -13.13 21.55 5.43
C HIS A 465 -14.17 22.41 4.68
N GLU A 466 -15.19 21.78 4.06
CA GLU A 466 -16.25 22.47 3.28
C GLU A 466 -15.68 23.30 2.09
N ILE A 467 -14.63 22.79 1.43
CA ILE A 467 -13.81 23.56 0.47
C ILE A 467 -14.22 23.40 -1.01
N PHE A 468 -15.31 22.71 -1.35
CA PHE A 468 -15.69 22.53 -2.76
C PHE A 468 -17.20 22.45 -2.99
N GLU A 469 -17.60 22.64 -4.24
CA GLU A 469 -18.97 22.50 -4.72
C GLU A 469 -18.94 21.64 -5.98
N ILE A 470 -19.85 20.66 -6.06
CA ILE A 470 -20.07 19.81 -7.24
C ILE A 470 -21.46 20.14 -7.76
N SER A 471 -21.59 20.31 -9.08
CA SER A 471 -22.90 20.55 -9.69
C SER A 471 -23.83 19.37 -9.46
N LYS A 472 -25.14 19.61 -9.51
CA LYS A 472 -26.11 18.52 -9.37
C LYS A 472 -25.90 17.47 -10.46
N GLU A 473 -25.67 17.91 -11.69
CA GLU A 473 -25.48 17.05 -12.86
C GLU A 473 -24.23 16.18 -12.74
N ASP A 474 -23.10 16.74 -12.30
CA ASP A 474 -21.86 15.97 -12.07
C ASP A 474 -22.03 14.99 -10.90
N GLY A 475 -22.75 15.41 -9.86
CA GLY A 475 -23.12 14.54 -8.75
C GLY A 475 -23.96 13.34 -9.20
N GLU A 476 -24.95 13.55 -10.08
CA GLU A 476 -25.78 12.49 -10.66
C GLU A 476 -24.92 11.47 -11.43
N ILE A 477 -23.99 11.94 -12.27
CA ILE A 477 -23.05 11.10 -13.04
C ILE A 477 -22.20 10.20 -12.13
N VAL A 478 -21.63 10.77 -11.06
CA VAL A 478 -20.83 10.00 -10.09
C VAL A 478 -21.70 8.99 -9.35
N LEU A 479 -22.86 9.42 -8.83
CA LEU A 479 -23.77 8.58 -8.06
C LEU A 479 -24.28 7.39 -8.87
N GLU A 480 -24.70 7.59 -10.12
CA GLU A 480 -25.10 6.49 -11.00
C GLU A 480 -23.98 5.45 -11.18
N SER A 481 -22.72 5.89 -11.23
CA SER A 481 -21.57 4.99 -11.38
C SER A 481 -21.32 4.14 -10.14
N VAL A 482 -21.31 4.75 -8.95
CA VAL A 482 -21.05 4.03 -7.70
C VAL A 482 -22.25 3.20 -7.25
N LEU A 483 -23.49 3.67 -7.48
CA LEU A 483 -24.70 2.89 -7.15
C LEU A 483 -24.83 1.64 -8.02
N LEU A 484 -24.38 1.69 -9.28
CA LEU A 484 -24.29 0.51 -10.14
C LEU A 484 -23.30 -0.52 -9.59
N ASN A 485 -22.15 -0.08 -9.06
CA ASN A 485 -21.17 -0.96 -8.42
C ASN A 485 -21.71 -1.59 -7.12
N LEU A 486 -22.45 -0.84 -6.32
CA LEU A 486 -23.05 -1.37 -5.09
C LEU A 486 -24.16 -2.37 -5.41
N ALA A 487 -24.98 -2.10 -6.43
CA ALA A 487 -25.97 -3.05 -6.93
C ALA A 487 -25.32 -4.30 -7.54
N PHE A 488 -24.10 -4.17 -8.07
CA PHE A 488 -23.44 -5.23 -8.82
C PHE A 488 -23.31 -6.53 -8.02
N ARG A 489 -22.98 -6.43 -6.73
CA ARG A 489 -22.85 -7.58 -5.83
C ARG A 489 -24.13 -8.42 -5.79
N ASN A 490 -25.28 -7.79 -5.54
CA ASN A 490 -26.56 -8.49 -5.41
C ASN A 490 -27.01 -9.10 -6.73
N GLN A 491 -26.85 -8.36 -7.82
CA GLN A 491 -27.16 -8.84 -9.16
C GLN A 491 -26.27 -10.06 -9.51
N TYR A 492 -25.02 -10.13 -9.00
CA TYR A 492 -24.10 -11.25 -9.21
C TYR A 492 -24.55 -12.50 -8.48
N GLU A 493 -24.85 -12.35 -7.19
CA GLU A 493 -25.40 -13.42 -6.35
C GLU A 493 -26.78 -13.90 -6.86
N SER A 494 -27.53 -13.04 -7.55
CA SER A 494 -28.86 -13.35 -8.08
C SER A 494 -28.85 -13.94 -9.50
N GLY A 495 -27.68 -14.07 -10.13
CA GLY A 495 -27.55 -14.62 -11.48
C GLY A 495 -28.24 -13.81 -12.57
N LEU A 496 -28.51 -12.52 -12.32
CA LEU A 496 -29.22 -11.62 -13.24
C LEU A 496 -28.34 -11.09 -14.38
N TRP A 497 -27.09 -11.53 -14.45
CA TRP A 497 -26.14 -11.07 -15.46
C TRP A 497 -26.15 -11.94 -16.70
N MET A 498 -26.37 -11.30 -17.83
CA MET A 498 -26.27 -11.94 -19.13
C MET A 498 -24.88 -11.65 -19.72
N GLN A 499 -24.14 -12.73 -20.02
CA GLN A 499 -22.82 -12.80 -20.69
C GLN A 499 -21.60 -12.96 -19.74
N THR A 500 -21.17 -14.22 -19.56
CA THR A 500 -20.18 -14.64 -18.55
C THR A 500 -18.74 -14.69 -19.08
N GLY A 501 -17.82 -14.07 -18.33
CA GLY A 501 -16.36 -14.25 -18.43
C GLY A 501 -15.69 -14.10 -17.05
N ALA A 502 -14.42 -14.52 -16.90
CA ALA A 502 -13.70 -14.60 -15.61
C ALA A 502 -13.58 -13.26 -14.86
N ASN A 503 -13.53 -12.13 -15.58
CA ASN A 503 -13.32 -10.79 -15.01
C ASN A 503 -14.45 -10.33 -14.06
N PHE A 504 -15.67 -10.86 -14.20
CA PHE A 504 -16.77 -10.54 -13.30
C PHE A 504 -16.60 -11.18 -11.92
N LEU A 505 -15.98 -12.37 -11.86
CA LEU A 505 -15.65 -12.99 -10.58
C LEU A 505 -14.56 -12.18 -9.88
N SER A 506 -13.53 -11.72 -10.59
CA SER A 506 -12.51 -10.83 -10.02
C SER A 506 -13.13 -9.53 -9.49
N ASN A 507 -13.99 -8.86 -10.26
CA ASN A 507 -14.68 -7.65 -9.80
C ASN A 507 -15.57 -7.94 -8.57
N TYR A 508 -16.35 -9.02 -8.58
CA TYR A 508 -17.17 -9.44 -7.44
C TYR A 508 -16.31 -9.71 -6.20
N ASN A 509 -15.18 -10.38 -6.38
CA ASN A 509 -14.22 -10.62 -5.31
C ASN A 509 -13.69 -9.31 -4.77
N LEU A 510 -13.41 -8.27 -5.57
CA LEU A 510 -12.95 -6.98 -5.03
C LEU A 510 -13.97 -6.29 -4.11
N TYR A 511 -15.27 -6.47 -4.33
CA TYR A 511 -16.33 -5.91 -3.48
C TYR A 511 -16.75 -6.81 -2.30
N THR A 512 -16.23 -8.04 -2.23
CA THR A 512 -16.56 -9.02 -1.17
C THR A 512 -15.33 -9.60 -0.47
N SER A 513 -14.13 -9.26 -0.94
CA SER A 513 -12.85 -9.71 -0.42
C SER A 513 -12.45 -8.87 0.77
N THR A 514 -11.85 -9.55 1.73
CA THR A 514 -11.20 -8.94 2.88
C THR A 514 -9.98 -8.09 2.49
N ASN A 515 -9.41 -8.31 1.31
CA ASN A 515 -8.13 -7.74 0.85
C ASN A 515 -8.29 -6.38 0.18
N HIS A 516 -9.50 -6.05 -0.30
CA HIS A 516 -9.75 -4.91 -1.19
C HIS A 516 -10.97 -4.09 -0.75
N PHE A 517 -11.11 -3.92 0.57
CA PHE A 517 -12.24 -3.23 1.18
C PHE A 517 -12.37 -1.76 0.75
N GLU A 518 -11.29 -1.15 0.25
CA GLU A 518 -11.26 0.22 -0.23
C GLU A 518 -12.28 0.52 -1.34
N PHE A 519 -12.64 -0.45 -2.20
CA PHE A 519 -13.59 -0.22 -3.29
C PHE A 519 -15.00 0.05 -2.77
N ILE A 520 -15.55 -0.89 -1.99
CA ILE A 520 -16.90 -0.74 -1.44
C ILE A 520 -16.99 0.47 -0.49
N GLN A 521 -15.93 0.72 0.29
CA GLN A 521 -15.87 1.90 1.14
C GLN A 521 -15.88 3.20 0.34
N SER A 522 -15.12 3.27 -0.75
CA SER A 522 -15.04 4.47 -1.59
C SER A 522 -16.38 4.80 -2.25
N ASP A 523 -17.10 3.78 -2.71
CA ASP A 523 -18.40 3.96 -3.35
C ASP A 523 -19.47 4.43 -2.36
N LEU A 524 -19.54 3.79 -1.18
CA LEU A 524 -20.45 4.22 -0.12
C LEU A 524 -20.11 5.64 0.39
N LEU A 525 -18.82 5.96 0.49
CA LEU A 525 -18.32 7.29 0.84
C LEU A 525 -18.77 8.35 -0.17
N LEU A 526 -18.65 8.07 -1.47
CA LEU A 526 -19.09 9.00 -2.52
C LEU A 526 -20.60 9.22 -2.48
N VAL A 527 -21.40 8.17 -2.19
CA VAL A 527 -22.85 8.34 -1.97
C VAL A 527 -23.13 9.30 -0.83
N GLN A 528 -22.47 9.09 0.32
CA GLN A 528 -22.61 9.94 1.50
C GLN A 528 -22.12 11.37 1.30
N LEU A 529 -21.13 11.58 0.42
CA LEU A 529 -20.62 12.91 0.13
C LEU A 529 -21.51 13.67 -0.85
N LEU A 530 -22.17 12.99 -1.78
CA LEU A 530 -22.83 13.64 -2.92
C LEU A 530 -24.36 13.67 -2.85
N ALA A 531 -24.99 12.85 -2.00
CA ALA A 531 -26.45 12.77 -1.93
C ALA A 531 -27.12 14.14 -1.64
N GLN A 532 -26.47 15.03 -0.88
CA GLN A 532 -27.02 16.36 -0.62
C GLN A 532 -27.04 17.32 -1.82
N TYR A 533 -26.18 17.12 -2.82
CA TYR A 533 -26.19 17.93 -4.05
C TYR A 533 -27.23 17.42 -5.04
N VAL A 534 -27.50 16.12 -5.00
CA VAL A 534 -28.31 15.42 -5.99
C VAL A 534 -29.76 15.23 -5.55
N GLY A 535 -29.97 14.98 -4.25
CA GLY A 535 -31.26 14.73 -3.61
C GLY A 535 -31.56 13.25 -3.44
N GLY A 536 -32.24 12.90 -2.33
CA GLY A 536 -32.52 11.51 -1.97
C GLY A 536 -33.39 10.74 -2.97
N ASP A 537 -34.38 11.40 -3.60
CA ASP A 537 -35.24 10.76 -4.59
C ASP A 537 -34.46 10.22 -5.79
N PHE A 538 -33.43 10.94 -6.23
CA PHE A 538 -32.57 10.48 -7.32
C PHE A 538 -31.77 9.24 -6.91
N VAL A 539 -31.17 9.23 -5.72
CA VAL A 539 -30.43 8.09 -5.17
C VAL A 539 -31.33 6.85 -5.14
N VAL A 540 -32.50 6.99 -4.53
CA VAL A 540 -33.45 5.88 -4.33
C VAL A 540 -33.97 5.35 -5.66
N LYS A 541 -34.40 6.22 -6.57
CA LYS A 541 -34.90 5.80 -7.89
C LYS A 541 -33.82 5.15 -8.75
N THR A 542 -32.58 5.64 -8.68
CA THR A 542 -31.43 5.03 -9.37
C THR A 542 -31.19 3.61 -8.85
N MET A 543 -31.18 3.44 -7.53
CA MET A 543 -31.06 2.11 -6.92
C MET A 543 -32.24 1.21 -7.29
N GLU A 544 -33.48 1.67 -7.20
CA GLU A 544 -34.64 0.87 -7.60
C GLU A 544 -34.52 0.38 -9.05
N PHE A 545 -33.96 1.20 -9.95
CA PHE A 545 -33.70 0.80 -11.33
C PHE A 545 -32.61 -0.29 -11.41
N TYR A 546 -31.43 -0.07 -10.79
CA TYR A 546 -30.35 -1.06 -10.87
C TYR A 546 -30.67 -2.37 -10.17
N PHE A 547 -31.42 -2.37 -9.06
CA PHE A 547 -31.90 -3.60 -8.44
C PHE A 547 -33.05 -4.26 -9.22
N GLY A 548 -33.57 -3.66 -10.29
CA GLY A 548 -34.67 -4.23 -11.07
C GLY A 548 -36.01 -4.21 -10.33
N ILE A 549 -36.22 -3.21 -9.47
CA ILE A 549 -37.49 -2.92 -8.80
C ILE A 549 -38.36 -2.02 -9.72
N LEU A 550 -37.75 -1.02 -10.38
CA LEU A 550 -38.38 -0.22 -11.43
C LEU A 550 -38.32 -0.95 -12.79
N ILE A 551 -39.04 -2.05 -12.92
CA ILE A 551 -39.29 -2.67 -14.24
C ILE A 551 -40.72 -2.30 -14.64
N SER A 552 -40.91 -1.90 -15.89
CA SER A 552 -42.13 -1.29 -16.47
C SER A 552 -43.46 -1.72 -15.85
N GLU A 553 -44.48 -0.84 -15.82
CA GLU A 553 -45.84 -1.04 -15.25
C GLU A 553 -46.55 -2.38 -15.60
N ASN A 554 -46.00 -3.18 -16.53
CA ASN A 554 -46.50 -4.48 -16.96
C ASN A 554 -45.81 -5.71 -16.35
N ASP A 555 -44.69 -5.58 -15.62
CA ASP A 555 -43.95 -6.72 -15.05
C ASP A 555 -44.20 -6.84 -13.54
N LYS A 556 -45.10 -7.75 -13.14
CA LYS A 556 -45.62 -7.85 -11.76
C LYS A 556 -44.79 -8.73 -10.81
N ASN A 557 -43.66 -9.27 -11.25
CA ASN A 557 -42.86 -10.20 -10.46
C ASN A 557 -41.48 -9.60 -10.13
N VAL A 558 -41.45 -8.57 -9.28
CA VAL A 558 -40.19 -8.15 -8.64
C VAL A 558 -39.69 -9.30 -7.76
N ASN A 559 -38.41 -9.66 -7.94
CA ASN A 559 -37.80 -10.76 -7.19
C ASN A 559 -37.51 -10.33 -5.75
N GLU A 560 -37.97 -11.08 -4.75
CA GLU A 560 -37.72 -10.84 -3.32
C GLU A 560 -36.21 -10.62 -3.03
N LYS A 561 -35.32 -11.34 -3.72
CA LYS A 561 -33.86 -11.19 -3.57
C LYS A 561 -33.36 -9.79 -3.93
N ASN A 562 -34.01 -9.15 -4.90
CA ASN A 562 -33.66 -7.82 -5.35
C ASN A 562 -34.13 -6.77 -4.35
N GLU A 563 -35.35 -6.91 -3.80
CA GLU A 563 -35.87 -6.03 -2.74
C GLU A 563 -35.01 -6.10 -1.47
N ILE A 564 -34.63 -7.31 -1.06
CA ILE A 564 -33.73 -7.51 0.08
C ILE A 564 -32.36 -6.89 -0.21
N GLY A 565 -31.79 -7.11 -1.39
CA GLY A 565 -30.53 -6.50 -1.80
C GLY A 565 -30.55 -4.97 -1.74
N PHE A 566 -31.61 -4.38 -2.27
CA PHE A 566 -31.84 -2.94 -2.25
C PHE A 566 -31.91 -2.39 -0.82
N ILE A 567 -32.67 -3.04 0.06
CA ILE A 567 -32.79 -2.65 1.48
C ILE A 567 -31.44 -2.75 2.18
N VAL A 568 -30.70 -3.84 1.96
CA VAL A 568 -29.37 -4.06 2.55
C VAL A 568 -28.41 -2.95 2.16
N THR A 569 -28.34 -2.60 0.86
CA THR A 569 -27.45 -1.54 0.39
C THR A 569 -27.84 -0.16 0.93
N LEU A 570 -29.13 0.16 1.02
CA LEU A 570 -29.59 1.39 1.68
C LEU A 570 -29.18 1.45 3.15
N MET A 571 -29.33 0.35 3.88
CA MET A 571 -28.90 0.28 5.27
C MET A 571 -27.39 0.48 5.42
N GLN A 572 -26.57 -0.07 4.52
CA GLN A 572 -25.13 0.19 4.50
C GLN A 572 -24.82 1.68 4.29
N ILE A 573 -25.51 2.34 3.34
CA ILE A 573 -25.37 3.78 3.09
C ILE A 573 -25.73 4.61 4.33
N ILE A 574 -26.79 4.25 5.05
CA ILE A 574 -27.26 4.98 6.24
C ILE A 574 -26.37 4.74 7.46
N ARG A 575 -25.85 3.52 7.64
CA ARG A 575 -25.13 3.10 8.87
C ARG A 575 -23.67 3.50 8.91
N GLN A 576 -22.99 3.56 7.77
CA GLN A 576 -21.53 3.48 7.79
C GLN A 576 -20.88 4.85 7.97
N ASP A 577 -20.26 5.13 9.13
CA ASP A 577 -19.47 6.35 9.37
C ASP A 577 -18.09 6.30 8.63
N ILE A 578 -18.08 6.18 7.30
CA ILE A 578 -16.86 5.95 6.49
C ILE A 578 -15.91 7.16 6.52
N ILE A 579 -16.46 8.36 6.69
CA ILE A 579 -15.69 9.60 6.67
C ILE A 579 -14.81 9.76 7.92
N ALA A 580 -15.22 9.18 9.06
CA ALA A 580 -14.52 9.28 10.34
C ALA A 580 -13.35 8.30 10.48
N ALA A 581 -13.30 7.26 9.65
CA ALA A 581 -12.36 6.16 9.82
C ALA A 581 -11.04 6.42 9.07
N ASN A 582 -9.95 6.62 9.83
CA ASN A 582 -8.56 6.42 9.37
C ASN A 582 -8.05 5.16 10.08
N LEU A 583 -8.51 3.99 9.64
CA LEU A 583 -8.20 2.74 10.34
C LEU A 583 -6.78 2.29 9.99
N THR A 584 -6.00 1.98 11.02
CA THR A 584 -4.76 1.23 10.91
C THR A 584 -5.03 -0.22 10.48
N ASN A 585 -4.02 -0.91 9.94
CA ASN A 585 -4.13 -2.34 9.60
C ASN A 585 -4.60 -3.18 10.80
N THR A 586 -4.16 -2.85 12.02
CA THR A 586 -4.58 -3.50 13.26
C THR A 586 -6.08 -3.27 13.55
N GLU A 587 -6.59 -2.05 13.34
CA GLU A 587 -8.01 -1.76 13.54
C GLU A 587 -8.90 -2.43 12.48
N ILE A 588 -8.43 -2.52 11.24
CA ILE A 588 -9.10 -3.26 10.18
C ILE A 588 -9.14 -4.75 10.52
N ALA A 589 -8.01 -5.34 10.90
CA ALA A 589 -7.92 -6.73 11.33
C ALA A 589 -8.84 -7.02 12.52
N ARG A 590 -8.91 -6.11 13.50
CA ARG A 590 -9.82 -6.21 14.65
C ARG A 590 -11.28 -6.27 14.20
N LYS A 591 -11.67 -5.40 13.25
CA LYS A 591 -13.02 -5.43 12.69
C LYS A 591 -13.30 -6.77 12.03
N TYR A 592 -12.40 -7.28 11.18
CA TYR A 592 -12.59 -8.59 10.57
C TYR A 592 -12.79 -9.70 11.60
N PHE A 593 -11.94 -9.76 12.63
CA PHE A 593 -12.05 -10.77 13.69
C PHE A 593 -13.43 -10.72 14.33
N ILE A 594 -13.91 -9.54 14.74
CA ILE A 594 -15.24 -9.38 15.35
C ILE A 594 -16.36 -9.95 14.46
N HIS A 595 -16.34 -9.66 13.17
CA HIS A 595 -17.37 -10.13 12.24
C HIS A 595 -17.24 -11.63 11.93
N PHE A 596 -16.01 -12.14 11.83
CA PHE A 596 -15.76 -13.56 11.62
C PHE A 596 -16.19 -14.40 12.84
N PHE A 597 -15.88 -13.95 14.06
CA PHE A 597 -16.43 -14.53 15.30
C PHE A 597 -17.94 -14.58 15.29
N ALA A 598 -18.59 -13.46 14.93
CA ALA A 598 -20.05 -13.38 14.83
C ALA A 598 -20.63 -14.28 13.74
N SER A 599 -19.86 -14.57 12.69
CA SER A 599 -20.23 -15.54 11.63
C SER A 599 -19.95 -17.00 12.00
N GLY A 600 -19.33 -17.26 13.16
CA GLY A 600 -19.04 -18.62 13.67
C GLY A 600 -17.58 -19.08 13.53
N VAL A 601 -16.68 -18.24 13.02
CA VAL A 601 -15.24 -18.55 12.88
C VAL A 601 -14.50 -18.11 14.14
N SER A 602 -13.95 -19.07 14.90
CA SER A 602 -13.25 -18.79 16.16
C SER A 602 -11.82 -19.31 16.23
N ASP A 603 -11.39 -20.09 15.24
CA ASP A 603 -10.04 -20.61 15.16
C ASP A 603 -9.06 -19.54 14.66
N ILE A 604 -7.96 -19.36 15.38
CA ILE A 604 -6.98 -18.31 15.07
C ILE A 604 -6.26 -18.53 13.73
N GLN A 605 -6.02 -19.78 13.33
CA GLN A 605 -5.34 -20.08 12.07
C GLN A 605 -6.26 -19.76 10.89
N GLU A 606 -7.53 -20.16 11.00
CA GLU A 606 -8.56 -19.81 10.02
C GLU A 606 -8.74 -18.29 9.92
N LEU A 607 -8.88 -17.59 11.05
CA LEU A 607 -8.99 -16.12 11.10
C LEU A 607 -7.78 -15.44 10.44
N THR A 608 -6.57 -15.88 10.76
CA THR A 608 -5.33 -15.32 10.20
C THR A 608 -5.26 -15.53 8.69
N SER A 609 -5.76 -16.68 8.18
CA SER A 609 -5.81 -16.94 6.74
C SER A 609 -6.83 -16.07 5.99
N LEU A 610 -7.86 -15.59 6.68
CA LEU A 610 -8.94 -14.77 6.13
C LEU A 610 -8.69 -13.26 6.29
N VAL A 611 -7.68 -12.84 7.05
CA VAL A 611 -7.35 -11.42 7.26
C VAL A 611 -6.02 -11.06 6.59
N PRO A 612 -6.03 -10.20 5.57
CA PRO A 612 -4.92 -10.03 4.62
C PRO A 612 -3.99 -8.88 5.00
N HIS A 613 -3.44 -8.93 6.22
CA HIS A 613 -2.54 -7.89 6.70
C HIS A 613 -1.24 -8.51 7.23
N ASN A 614 -0.15 -8.29 6.49
CA ASN A 614 1.13 -8.94 6.73
C ASN A 614 1.94 -8.38 7.92
N ASN A 615 1.45 -7.31 8.57
CA ASN A 615 2.13 -6.61 9.66
C ASN A 615 1.21 -6.42 10.88
N VAL A 616 0.38 -7.42 11.19
CA VAL A 616 -0.48 -7.43 12.37
C VAL A 616 -0.11 -8.63 13.21
N ASP A 617 0.14 -8.39 14.50
CA ASP A 617 0.27 -9.48 15.48
C ASP A 617 -1.12 -10.04 15.77
N PHE A 618 -1.50 -11.07 15.00
CA PHE A 618 -2.81 -11.70 15.09
C PHE A 618 -3.02 -12.43 16.42
N GLU A 619 -1.96 -12.94 17.05
CA GLU A 619 -2.05 -13.61 18.35
C GLU A 619 -2.38 -12.61 19.46
N ILE A 620 -1.65 -11.51 19.54
CA ILE A 620 -1.95 -10.43 20.51
C ILE A 620 -3.36 -9.89 20.27
N LEU A 621 -3.74 -9.66 19.00
CA LEU A 621 -5.06 -9.17 18.66
C LEU A 621 -6.17 -10.14 19.07
N TYR A 622 -5.99 -11.44 18.78
CA TYR A 622 -6.92 -12.51 19.14
C TYR A 622 -7.11 -12.56 20.66
N VAL A 623 -6.01 -12.66 21.42
CA VAL A 623 -6.04 -12.71 22.89
C VAL A 623 -6.74 -11.47 23.44
N SER A 624 -6.38 -10.27 22.95
CA SER A 624 -7.00 -9.02 23.39
C SER A 624 -8.52 -9.00 23.15
N LEU A 625 -8.99 -9.56 22.04
CA LEU A 625 -10.41 -9.63 21.73
C LEU A 625 -11.12 -10.69 22.57
N MET A 626 -10.49 -11.85 22.77
CA MET A 626 -11.01 -12.94 23.60
C MET A 626 -11.13 -12.51 25.07
N GLU A 627 -10.14 -11.82 25.64
CA GLU A 627 -10.24 -11.24 27.00
C GLU A 627 -11.42 -10.28 27.12
N LYS A 628 -11.69 -9.46 26.10
CA LYS A 628 -12.86 -8.57 26.08
C LYS A 628 -14.17 -9.34 26.02
N LEU A 629 -14.25 -10.35 25.16
CA LEU A 629 -15.42 -11.20 24.94
C LEU A 629 -15.74 -12.08 26.16
N PHE A 630 -14.72 -12.62 26.84
CA PHE A 630 -14.88 -13.67 27.84
C PHE A 630 -14.63 -13.22 29.30
N GLU A 631 -13.79 -12.20 29.58
CA GLU A 631 -13.43 -11.87 30.97
C GLU A 631 -14.02 -10.55 31.51
N LYS A 632 -14.42 -9.59 30.67
CA LYS A 632 -14.79 -8.24 31.14
C LYS A 632 -16.24 -7.80 30.93
N GLY A 633 -17.12 -8.67 30.44
CA GLY A 633 -18.54 -8.34 30.24
C GLY A 633 -18.76 -7.13 29.31
N LYS A 634 -17.76 -6.77 28.49
CA LYS A 634 -17.91 -5.76 27.45
C LYS A 634 -18.48 -6.45 26.24
N ASP A 635 -19.73 -6.14 25.95
CA ASP A 635 -20.41 -6.62 24.77
C ASP A 635 -19.84 -5.94 23.51
N VAL A 636 -19.18 -6.71 22.64
CA VAL A 636 -18.72 -6.22 21.33
C VAL A 636 -19.84 -6.30 20.28
N SER A 637 -21.06 -6.70 20.67
CA SER A 637 -22.24 -6.69 19.79
C SER A 637 -22.45 -5.32 19.15
N SER A 638 -22.10 -4.24 19.85
CA SER A 638 -22.19 -2.88 19.32
C SER A 638 -21.16 -2.55 18.24
N GLU A 639 -20.23 -3.45 17.95
CA GLU A 639 -19.22 -3.30 16.89
C GLU A 639 -19.51 -4.20 15.67
N ILE A 640 -20.53 -5.05 15.76
CA ILE A 640 -20.92 -5.97 14.67
C ILE A 640 -21.87 -5.23 13.71
N ASP A 641 -21.48 -5.16 12.45
CA ASP A 641 -22.34 -4.73 11.36
C ASP A 641 -22.81 -5.98 10.59
N PRO A 642 -24.11 -6.35 10.64
CA PRO A 642 -24.62 -7.51 9.91
C PRO A 642 -24.50 -7.38 8.39
N PHE A 643 -24.22 -6.18 7.88
CA PHE A 643 -24.00 -5.93 6.45
C PHE A 643 -22.51 -5.75 6.11
N PHE A 644 -21.61 -6.07 7.02
CA PHE A 644 -20.18 -6.02 6.75
C PHE A 644 -19.85 -6.90 5.53
N PRO A 645 -19.03 -6.43 4.57
CA PRO A 645 -18.81 -7.14 3.31
C PRO A 645 -17.86 -8.31 3.49
N LEU A 646 -18.42 -9.46 3.88
CA LEU A 646 -17.72 -10.73 3.90
C LEU A 646 -18.06 -11.55 2.64
N ASN A 647 -17.25 -12.57 2.35
CA ASN A 647 -17.59 -13.57 1.34
C ASN A 647 -18.98 -14.19 1.64
N GLY A 648 -19.67 -14.63 0.59
CA GLY A 648 -21.10 -14.98 0.58
C GLY A 648 -21.55 -15.88 1.73
N ASP A 649 -20.78 -16.90 2.12
CA ASP A 649 -21.21 -17.81 3.19
C ASP A 649 -21.08 -17.20 4.59
N TYR A 650 -20.05 -16.40 4.85
CA TYR A 650 -19.90 -15.67 6.11
C TYR A 650 -20.92 -14.53 6.20
N SER A 651 -21.15 -13.79 5.10
CA SER A 651 -22.21 -12.77 5.04
C SER A 651 -23.59 -13.34 5.35
N LYS A 652 -23.94 -14.50 4.77
CA LYS A 652 -25.21 -15.18 5.07
C LYS A 652 -25.30 -15.61 6.53
N SER A 653 -24.22 -16.15 7.08
CA SER A 653 -24.16 -16.60 8.47
C SER A 653 -24.30 -15.44 9.45
N LEU A 654 -23.62 -14.32 9.18
CA LEU A 654 -23.71 -13.09 9.96
C LEU A 654 -25.12 -12.47 9.90
N LEU A 655 -25.73 -12.44 8.71
CA LEU A 655 -27.12 -12.01 8.54
C LEU A 655 -28.08 -12.93 9.30
N ALA A 656 -27.93 -14.25 9.17
CA ALA A 656 -28.74 -15.22 9.90
C ALA A 656 -28.66 -15.00 11.41
N PHE A 657 -27.45 -14.81 11.94
CA PHE A 657 -27.23 -14.50 13.36
C PHE A 657 -28.00 -13.24 13.81
N SER A 658 -28.09 -12.23 12.95
CA SER A 658 -28.81 -10.99 13.28
C SER A 658 -30.34 -11.17 13.37
N PHE A 659 -30.91 -12.14 12.63
CA PHE A 659 -32.36 -12.35 12.51
C PHE A 659 -32.89 -13.59 13.28
N GLU A 660 -32.06 -14.58 13.62
CA GLU A 660 -32.47 -15.87 14.21
C GLU A 660 -32.84 -15.82 15.72
N ASN A 661 -32.64 -14.69 16.39
CA ASN A 661 -33.08 -14.53 17.77
C ASN A 661 -34.49 -13.89 17.81
N GLU A 662 -35.52 -14.74 17.79
CA GLU A 662 -36.98 -14.47 17.71
C GLU A 662 -37.59 -13.56 18.80
N GLY A 663 -36.81 -12.78 19.54
CA GLY A 663 -37.35 -11.76 20.42
C GLY A 663 -37.87 -10.57 19.61
N GLU A 664 -39.19 -10.48 19.42
CA GLU A 664 -39.96 -9.42 18.74
C GLU A 664 -39.62 -7.95 19.15
N LYS A 665 -38.71 -7.73 20.11
CA LYS A 665 -38.40 -6.43 20.69
C LYS A 665 -37.13 -5.74 20.17
N TYR A 666 -36.27 -6.42 19.41
CA TYR A 666 -34.98 -5.82 19.02
C TYR A 666 -34.74 -6.01 17.52
N ALA A 667 -35.20 -5.05 16.72
CA ALA A 667 -34.76 -4.93 15.33
C ALA A 667 -33.22 -4.77 15.35
N ASN A 668 -32.51 -5.75 14.81
CA ASN A 668 -31.05 -5.89 14.88
C ASN A 668 -30.46 -5.79 16.30
N LYS A 669 -30.04 -6.93 16.87
CA LYS A 669 -29.30 -6.97 18.15
C LYS A 669 -28.05 -6.07 18.19
N PHE A 670 -27.55 -5.67 17.04
CA PHE A 670 -26.30 -4.95 16.89
C PHE A 670 -26.55 -3.46 16.65
N VAL A 671 -26.38 -2.67 17.71
CA VAL A 671 -26.36 -1.21 17.64
C VAL A 671 -24.92 -0.80 17.38
N ALA A 672 -24.56 -0.46 16.14
CA ALA A 672 -23.25 0.15 15.87
C ALA A 672 -23.08 1.39 16.76
N SER A 673 -22.01 1.45 17.55
CA SER A 673 -21.74 2.65 18.36
C SER A 673 -21.58 3.85 17.42
N GLN A 674 -22.54 4.78 17.44
CA GLN A 674 -22.46 6.00 16.65
C GLN A 674 -21.34 6.88 17.20
N THR A 675 -20.29 7.07 16.41
CA THR A 675 -19.43 8.25 16.55
C THR A 675 -20.22 9.48 16.11
N LYS A 676 -19.91 10.67 16.63
CA LYS A 676 -20.57 11.90 16.16
C LYS A 676 -20.30 12.05 14.65
N SER A 677 -21.31 11.77 13.83
CA SER A 677 -21.25 11.97 12.39
C SER A 677 -20.95 13.43 12.09
N ILE A 678 -20.17 13.69 11.04
CA ILE A 678 -19.91 15.06 10.58
C ILE A 678 -21.23 15.59 10.01
N GLU A 679 -21.63 16.81 10.40
CA GLU A 679 -22.92 17.41 10.04
C GLU A 679 -23.26 17.30 8.55
N TYR A 680 -22.25 17.46 7.71
CA TYR A 680 -22.34 17.30 6.25
C TYR A 680 -22.87 15.92 5.80
N VAL A 681 -22.41 14.84 6.44
CA VAL A 681 -22.83 13.46 6.14
C VAL A 681 -24.24 13.21 6.63
N LYS A 682 -24.54 13.72 7.84
CA LYS A 682 -25.87 13.64 8.43
C LYS A 682 -26.91 14.24 7.48
N LYS A 683 -26.63 15.42 6.91
CA LYS A 683 -27.49 16.07 5.93
C LYS A 683 -27.72 15.22 4.67
N SER A 684 -26.67 14.62 4.12
CA SER A 684 -26.79 13.70 2.97
C SER A 684 -27.67 12.48 3.29
N ILE A 685 -27.55 11.90 4.49
CA ILE A 685 -28.38 10.76 4.92
C ILE A 685 -29.84 11.20 5.12
N GLU A 686 -30.05 12.37 5.73
CA GLU A 686 -31.38 12.97 5.89
C GLU A 686 -32.08 13.15 4.53
N GLU A 687 -31.38 13.59 3.49
CA GLU A 687 -31.95 13.70 2.14
C GLU A 687 -32.48 12.36 1.62
N ILE A 688 -31.73 11.26 1.83
CA ILE A 688 -32.14 9.90 1.41
C ILE A 688 -33.36 9.43 2.22
N VAL A 689 -33.28 9.55 3.54
CA VAL A 689 -34.32 9.07 4.48
C VAL A 689 -35.63 9.82 4.30
N ASN A 690 -35.58 11.12 3.99
CA ASN A 690 -36.77 11.96 3.80
C ASN A 690 -37.39 11.86 2.39
N SER A 691 -36.81 11.07 1.47
CA SER A 691 -37.29 11.01 0.08
C SER A 691 -38.70 10.42 -0.07
N GLU A 692 -39.49 10.96 -1.01
CA GLU A 692 -40.84 10.45 -1.34
C GLU A 692 -40.75 9.04 -1.93
N SER A 693 -39.72 8.79 -2.74
CA SER A 693 -39.47 7.52 -3.41
C SER A 693 -39.24 6.38 -2.42
N LEU A 694 -38.48 6.61 -1.35
CA LEU A 694 -38.22 5.58 -0.34
C LEU A 694 -39.50 5.21 0.41
N GLN A 695 -40.29 6.23 0.79
CA GLN A 695 -41.58 6.01 1.44
C GLN A 695 -42.53 5.21 0.54
N ASN A 696 -42.59 5.53 -0.75
CA ASN A 696 -43.41 4.84 -1.74
C ASN A 696 -42.99 3.37 -1.90
N PHE A 697 -41.70 3.09 -1.98
CA PHE A 697 -41.16 1.73 -2.03
C PHE A 697 -41.57 0.91 -0.79
N ILE A 698 -41.34 1.45 0.41
CA ILE A 698 -41.70 0.78 1.67
C ILE A 698 -43.19 0.48 1.75
N VAL A 699 -44.05 1.36 1.23
CA VAL A 699 -45.50 1.16 1.18
C VAL A 699 -45.90 0.08 0.18
N SER A 700 -45.17 -0.06 -0.93
CA SER A 700 -45.49 -1.01 -2.00
C SER A 700 -45.07 -2.46 -1.71
N CYS A 701 -44.11 -2.68 -0.81
CA CYS A 701 -43.61 -4.02 -0.49
C CYS A 701 -44.70 -4.95 0.08
N ASP A 702 -44.61 -6.25 -0.22
CA ASP A 702 -45.53 -7.25 0.31
C ASP A 702 -45.28 -7.52 1.80
N LYS A 703 -46.13 -6.92 2.64
CA LYS A 703 -46.08 -7.05 4.11
C LYS A 703 -46.43 -8.47 4.61
N ASN A 704 -46.95 -9.35 3.76
CA ASN A 704 -47.20 -10.75 4.15
C ASN A 704 -45.93 -11.62 4.03
N ASN A 705 -44.92 -11.15 3.29
CA ASN A 705 -43.63 -11.82 3.24
C ASN A 705 -42.87 -11.57 4.55
N LYS A 706 -42.81 -12.61 5.40
CA LYS A 706 -42.16 -12.55 6.72
C LYS A 706 -40.70 -12.12 6.63
N ARG A 707 -39.96 -12.63 5.63
CA ARG A 707 -38.54 -12.33 5.47
C ARG A 707 -38.35 -10.87 5.08
N LEU A 708 -39.04 -10.41 4.05
CA LEU A 708 -39.00 -9.01 3.60
C LEU A 708 -39.42 -8.03 4.72
N SER A 709 -40.43 -8.39 5.51
CA SER A 709 -40.91 -7.57 6.64
C SER A 709 -39.84 -7.36 7.72
N LEU A 710 -38.96 -8.33 7.96
CA LEU A 710 -37.82 -8.17 8.88
C LEU A 710 -36.82 -7.13 8.37
N TYR A 711 -36.48 -7.18 7.08
CA TYR A 711 -35.58 -6.21 6.46
C TYR A 711 -36.18 -4.80 6.44
N ILE A 712 -37.47 -4.67 6.13
CA ILE A 712 -38.17 -3.37 6.17
C ILE A 712 -38.14 -2.80 7.58
N ASN A 713 -38.43 -3.61 8.61
CA ASN A 713 -38.39 -3.15 9.99
C ASN A 713 -36.99 -2.69 10.42
N ALA A 714 -35.95 -3.40 9.95
CA ALA A 714 -34.58 -3.00 10.19
C ALA A 714 -34.24 -1.66 9.51
N LEU A 715 -34.65 -1.46 8.25
CA LEU A 715 -34.48 -0.19 7.54
C LEU A 715 -35.21 0.97 8.24
N LEU A 716 -36.46 0.74 8.68
CA LEU A 716 -37.25 1.71 9.41
C LEU A 716 -36.59 2.13 10.72
N TYR A 717 -35.90 1.21 11.41
CA TYR A 717 -35.11 1.53 12.59
C TYR A 717 -33.93 2.47 12.26
N GLU A 718 -33.24 2.24 11.15
CA GLU A 718 -32.16 3.13 10.70
C GLU A 718 -32.65 4.51 10.29
N MET A 719 -33.77 4.57 9.57
CA MET A 719 -34.41 5.82 9.18
C MET A 719 -34.77 6.68 10.40
N ASP A 720 -35.22 6.07 11.49
CA ASP A 720 -35.66 6.77 12.70
C ASP A 720 -34.56 7.67 13.29
N ASN A 721 -33.30 7.22 13.20
CA ASN A 721 -32.13 7.94 13.72
C ASN A 721 -31.84 9.26 12.98
N TYR A 722 -32.33 9.40 11.75
CA TYR A 722 -32.10 10.55 10.87
C TYR A 722 -33.41 11.19 10.40
N SER A 723 -34.52 10.85 11.04
CA SER A 723 -35.86 11.29 10.66
C SER A 723 -36.19 12.69 11.17
N ASN A 724 -36.95 13.45 10.37
CA ASN A 724 -37.71 14.58 10.89
C ASN A 724 -39.05 14.10 11.51
N ASP A 725 -39.81 15.00 12.13
CA ASP A 725 -41.08 14.65 12.80
C ASP A 725 -42.07 13.91 11.87
N GLU A 726 -42.11 14.28 10.59
CA GLU A 726 -43.01 13.67 9.59
C GLU A 726 -42.60 12.23 9.27
N ILE A 727 -41.30 12.00 9.04
CA ILE A 727 -40.76 10.65 8.82
C ILE A 727 -40.88 9.79 10.08
N HIS A 728 -40.67 10.35 11.27
CA HIS A 728 -40.87 9.63 12.52
C HIS A 728 -42.32 9.11 12.64
N LEU A 729 -43.31 9.93 12.27
CA LEU A 729 -44.72 9.52 12.22
C LEU A 729 -44.98 8.45 11.15
N PHE A 730 -44.38 8.58 9.96
CA PHE A 730 -44.44 7.58 8.90
C PHE A 730 -43.88 6.23 9.37
N VAL A 731 -42.68 6.22 9.97
CA VAL A 731 -42.00 5.03 10.50
C VAL A 731 -42.89 4.31 11.51
N ASN A 732 -43.42 5.05 12.50
CA ASN A 732 -44.31 4.49 13.52
C ASN A 732 -45.60 3.88 12.93
N LYS A 733 -46.18 4.52 11.91
CA LYS A 733 -47.35 4.02 11.19
C LYS A 733 -47.07 2.70 10.46
N ILE A 734 -45.95 2.60 9.75
CA ILE A 734 -45.58 1.36 9.03
C ILE A 734 -45.25 0.24 10.00
N ARG A 735 -44.44 0.49 11.04
CA ARG A 735 -44.08 -0.54 12.05
C ARG A 735 -45.30 -1.14 12.72
N SER A 736 -46.29 -0.31 13.06
CA SER A 736 -47.57 -0.76 13.63
C SER A 736 -48.37 -1.67 12.68
N SER A 737 -48.15 -1.56 11.37
CA SER A 737 -48.79 -2.42 10.36
C SER A 737 -48.06 -3.74 10.09
N LEU A 738 -46.74 -3.78 10.29
CA LEU A 738 -45.91 -4.98 10.09
C LEU A 738 -46.00 -5.95 11.27
N PHE A 739 -46.08 -5.41 12.49
CA PHE A 739 -46.18 -6.19 13.73
C PHE A 739 -47.39 -5.69 14.53
N PRO A 740 -48.63 -6.08 14.14
CA PRO A 740 -49.81 -5.77 14.93
C PRO A 740 -49.67 -6.43 16.32
N LYS A 741 -49.93 -5.64 17.37
CA LYS A 741 -49.77 -6.01 18.78
C LYS A 741 -50.50 -7.29 19.20
#